data_AF-A0A7C3FG99-F1
#
_entry.id   AF-A0A7C3FG99-F1
#
_cell.length_a   1.000
_cell.length_b   1.000
_cell.length_c   1.000
_cell.angle_alpha   90.00
_cell.angle_beta   90.00
_cell.angle_gamma   90.00
#
_symmetry.space_group_name_H-M   'P 1'
#
loop_
_entity.id
_entity.type
_entity.pdbx_description
1 polymer ?
#
loop_
_entity_poly.entity_id
_entity_poly.type
_entity_poly.pdbx_seq_one_letter_code
_entity_poly.pdbx_strand_id
1 'polypeptide(L)'
;DFFPLSVDFEERLYAAGRIPGSFFRREGRPSTQAILTARLTDRPLRPLFPKGFRNDVQIICTALSADEENPLDILSINAASAALMISDIPWGGPVGAVRVGYIDGEFVINPVFPEMENSLLDLRLAGTKEGILMVEAGANELPEHVILEGMKFGHEAMQPIIDLQMKMQEELGKEKMTFPVALPDEDLVQDMIALTEARMTEIMKSGLDKTARGEALDALKTEALEQLAEKYPAQEKALNAAFEDVEKKVVRRLILEEGIRPDGRDPKTIRPISAAVDILPRTHGSGLFTRGETQVLTIATLGTPREAQTLDNLSPEETKRYIHHYNFPPFSTGETWPMRGPKRREIGHGALAERALEPVIPPQEEFPYTLRLVSEVLSSNGSTSMASVCGSTLSLMDAGVPISAPVAGIAMGLISEGDVTTDEGRYVVLSDIQGMEDHLGDMDFKVAGTEKGITALQMDIKITGLSFELLENALEQAREGRLYILRKMLEAIPEPRKELSSNAPRIITIHIDPEKIGKVIGPGGKMIRRIQTDYDVKIDIDEDGTVYIAGGVGAEKAQSEIEMMTKDVEPGQIYTGKVVRVEPYGAFVEILPGVDGMVHISQLADYRVPKVEDVVQVGDDLMVMVIDVDPNGKIRLSRQAVLEGWTAAEARERDRKNSSRGRSGGRDRDRRSGGRDRRGGHDRRSKPRR
;
A
#
# COMPACT_ATOMS: atom_id res chain seq x y z
N ASP A 1 30.32 -6.41 -18.67
CA ASP A 1 30.33 -7.48 -17.65
C ASP A 1 28.94 -8.02 -17.28
N PHE A 2 27.83 -7.51 -17.84
CA PHE A 2 26.47 -8.02 -17.60
C PHE A 2 25.69 -8.25 -18.90
N PHE A 3 24.57 -8.98 -18.84
CA PHE A 3 23.62 -9.12 -19.93
C PHE A 3 22.59 -7.97 -19.93
N PRO A 4 22.63 -7.07 -20.93
CA PRO A 4 21.77 -5.88 -20.99
C PRO A 4 20.35 -6.18 -21.49
N LEU A 5 19.57 -6.89 -20.66
CA LEU A 5 18.13 -7.00 -20.83
C LEU A 5 17.43 -5.84 -20.14
N SER A 6 16.60 -5.10 -20.89
CA SER A 6 15.63 -4.13 -20.38
C SER A 6 14.21 -4.56 -20.71
N VAL A 7 13.33 -4.43 -19.73
CA VAL A 7 11.89 -4.63 -19.88
C VAL A 7 11.17 -3.36 -19.48
N ASP A 8 10.28 -2.87 -20.32
CA ASP A 8 9.46 -1.69 -20.07
C ASP A 8 7.98 -2.05 -20.19
N PHE A 9 7.16 -1.56 -19.27
CA PHE A 9 5.71 -1.64 -19.35
C PHE A 9 5.16 -0.21 -19.44
N GLU A 10 4.59 0.13 -20.59
CA GLU A 10 4.06 1.45 -20.89
C GLU A 10 2.55 1.46 -20.65
N GLU A 11 2.16 2.06 -19.52
CA GLU A 11 0.76 2.40 -19.25
C GLU A 11 0.35 3.60 -20.11
N ARG A 12 -0.75 3.44 -20.85
CA ARG A 12 -1.34 4.51 -21.65
C ARG A 12 -2.76 4.71 -21.15
N LEU A 13 -3.07 5.88 -20.63
CA LEU A 13 -4.39 6.12 -20.02
C LEU A 13 -5.52 6.13 -21.06
N TYR A 14 -5.17 6.33 -22.33
CA TYR A 14 -6.09 6.09 -23.44
C TYR A 14 -6.57 4.63 -23.54
N ALA A 15 -5.85 3.66 -22.96
CA ALA A 15 -6.27 2.27 -22.93
C ALA A 15 -7.59 2.09 -22.17
N ALA A 16 -7.84 2.93 -21.17
CA ALA A 16 -9.10 3.05 -20.44
C ALA A 16 -9.95 4.25 -20.90
N GLY A 17 -9.63 4.87 -22.05
CA GLY A 17 -10.34 6.06 -22.54
C GLY A 17 -10.16 7.33 -21.69
N ARG A 18 -9.13 7.39 -20.82
CA ARG A 18 -8.86 8.51 -19.91
C ARG A 18 -7.77 9.44 -20.45
N ILE A 19 -7.90 10.74 -20.16
CA ILE A 19 -6.84 11.73 -20.38
C ILE A 19 -6.02 11.85 -19.08
N PRO A 20 -4.68 11.82 -19.13
CA PRO A 20 -3.84 11.91 -17.93
C PRO A 20 -4.14 13.11 -17.04
N GLY A 21 -4.20 12.89 -15.72
CA GLY A 21 -4.42 13.92 -14.70
C GLY A 21 -3.24 14.88 -14.53
N SER A 22 -2.06 14.51 -15.06
CA SER A 22 -0.84 15.32 -15.03
C SER A 22 -1.04 16.72 -15.62
N PHE A 23 -0.24 17.70 -15.18
CA PHE A 23 -0.32 19.10 -15.63
C PHE A 23 -0.24 19.24 -17.16
N PHE A 24 0.56 18.39 -17.82
CA PHE A 24 0.76 18.39 -19.27
C PHE A 24 -0.29 17.57 -20.04
N ARG A 25 -1.22 16.89 -19.36
CA ARG A 25 -2.18 15.95 -19.98
C ARG A 25 -1.49 14.88 -20.84
N ARG A 26 -0.33 14.42 -20.37
CA ARG A 26 0.52 13.41 -21.01
C ARG A 26 1.09 12.47 -19.95
N GLU A 27 1.21 11.19 -20.27
CA GLU A 27 1.91 10.23 -19.42
C GLU A 27 3.38 10.66 -19.23
N GLY A 28 3.81 10.70 -17.97
CA GLY A 28 5.12 11.19 -17.58
C GLY A 28 6.08 10.05 -17.25
N ARG A 29 6.69 10.13 -16.06
CA ARG A 29 7.50 9.03 -15.51
C ARG A 29 6.63 7.76 -15.34
N PRO A 30 7.21 6.56 -15.48
CA PRO A 30 6.51 5.31 -15.18
C PRO A 30 5.91 5.33 -13.77
N SER A 31 4.68 4.82 -13.65
CA SER A 31 4.02 4.62 -12.35
C SER A 31 4.71 3.51 -11.56
N THR A 32 4.44 3.44 -10.25
CA THR A 32 4.89 2.31 -9.42
C THR A 32 4.41 0.99 -10.01
N GLN A 33 3.14 0.91 -10.42
CA GLN A 33 2.55 -0.29 -11.00
C GLN A 33 3.25 -0.70 -12.30
N ALA A 34 3.53 0.24 -13.20
CA ALA A 34 4.27 -0.02 -14.43
C ALA A 34 5.68 -0.58 -14.16
N ILE A 35 6.39 -0.04 -13.17
CA ILE A 35 7.72 -0.52 -12.78
C ILE A 35 7.62 -1.94 -12.19
N LEU A 36 6.62 -2.21 -11.35
CA LEU A 36 6.40 -3.52 -10.77
C LEU A 36 6.05 -4.56 -11.83
N THR A 37 5.15 -4.24 -12.77
CA THR A 37 4.83 -5.10 -13.92
C THR A 37 6.06 -5.39 -14.77
N ALA A 38 6.86 -4.37 -15.10
CA ALA A 38 8.10 -4.56 -15.85
C ALA A 38 9.08 -5.50 -15.13
N ARG A 39 9.19 -5.40 -13.80
CA ARG A 39 10.00 -6.32 -13.00
C ARG A 39 9.42 -7.73 -12.95
N LEU A 40 8.11 -7.85 -12.79
CA LEU A 40 7.42 -9.13 -12.77
C LEU A 40 7.62 -9.89 -14.10
N THR A 41 7.66 -9.16 -15.22
CA THR A 41 7.99 -9.68 -16.56
C THR A 41 9.47 -10.00 -16.72
N ASP A 42 10.40 -9.17 -16.23
CA ASP A 42 11.85 -9.41 -16.37
C ASP A 42 12.31 -10.69 -15.66
N ARG A 43 11.84 -10.91 -14.42
CA ARG A 43 12.30 -11.96 -13.50
C ARG A 43 12.26 -13.38 -14.12
N PRO A 44 11.14 -13.88 -14.67
CA PRO A 44 11.09 -15.22 -15.25
C PRO A 44 11.76 -15.32 -16.63
N LEU A 45 11.92 -14.23 -17.37
CA LEU A 45 12.50 -14.27 -18.73
C LEU A 45 14.03 -14.27 -18.70
N ARG A 46 14.63 -13.49 -17.79
CA ARG A 46 16.08 -13.29 -17.67
C ARG A 46 16.90 -14.59 -17.52
N PRO A 47 16.54 -15.58 -16.68
CA PRO A 47 17.36 -16.78 -16.49
C PRO A 47 17.38 -17.71 -17.71
N LEU A 48 16.42 -17.57 -18.63
CA LEU A 48 16.29 -18.40 -19.83
C LEU A 48 17.13 -17.90 -21.02
N PHE A 49 17.83 -16.76 -20.88
CA PHE A 49 18.81 -16.35 -21.87
C PHE A 49 20.09 -17.19 -21.74
N PRO A 50 20.68 -17.63 -22.86
CA PRO A 50 21.90 -18.43 -22.84
C PRO A 50 23.04 -17.76 -22.07
N LYS A 51 23.81 -18.55 -21.32
CA LYS A 51 25.04 -18.07 -20.68
C LYS A 51 25.99 -17.48 -21.72
N GLY A 52 26.61 -16.36 -21.38
CA GLY A 52 27.50 -15.63 -22.29
C GLY A 52 26.80 -14.76 -23.34
N PHE A 53 25.45 -14.77 -23.42
CA PHE A 53 24.73 -13.84 -24.28
C PHE A 53 24.86 -12.40 -23.75
N ARG A 54 25.29 -11.47 -24.61
CA ARG A 54 25.64 -10.08 -24.24
C ARG A 54 25.08 -9.01 -25.18
N ASN A 55 24.26 -9.41 -26.14
CA ASN A 55 23.58 -8.46 -27.01
C ASN A 55 22.54 -7.67 -26.21
N ASP A 56 22.30 -6.42 -26.61
CA ASP A 56 21.21 -5.61 -26.07
C ASP A 56 19.87 -6.24 -26.45
N VAL A 57 19.03 -6.48 -25.44
CA VAL A 57 17.65 -6.96 -25.62
C VAL A 57 16.72 -6.00 -24.90
N GLN A 58 15.76 -5.43 -25.63
CA GLN A 58 14.71 -4.60 -25.07
C GLN A 58 13.34 -5.21 -25.36
N ILE A 59 12.54 -5.37 -24.30
CA ILE A 59 11.16 -5.83 -24.37
C ILE A 59 10.26 -4.67 -23.95
N ILE A 60 9.36 -4.25 -24.83
CA ILE A 60 8.41 -3.16 -24.56
C ILE A 60 6.99 -3.72 -24.62
N CYS A 61 6.34 -3.81 -23.47
CA CYS A 61 4.92 -4.12 -23.35
C CYS A 61 4.15 -2.80 -23.27
N THR A 62 3.17 -2.57 -24.15
CA THR A 62 2.34 -1.36 -24.12
C THR A 62 0.88 -1.74 -23.95
N ALA A 63 0.22 -1.19 -22.93
CA ALA A 63 -1.21 -1.34 -22.74
C ALA A 63 -1.95 -0.48 -23.77
N LEU A 64 -2.60 -1.11 -24.74
CA LEU A 64 -3.35 -0.42 -25.80
C LEU A 64 -4.85 -0.30 -25.50
N SER A 65 -5.38 -1.27 -24.75
CA SER A 65 -6.77 -1.32 -24.30
C SER A 65 -6.81 -2.04 -22.95
N ALA A 66 -7.59 -1.52 -22.02
CA ALA A 66 -7.86 -2.10 -20.71
C ALA A 66 -9.37 -2.01 -20.46
N ASP A 67 -9.96 -3.11 -20.00
CA ASP A 67 -11.38 -3.19 -19.66
C ASP A 67 -11.69 -2.77 -18.21
N GLU A 68 -10.65 -2.44 -17.43
CA GLU A 68 -10.72 -2.10 -16.01
C GLU A 68 -11.22 -3.25 -15.11
N GLU A 69 -11.33 -4.47 -15.65
CA GLU A 69 -11.71 -5.69 -14.94
C GLU A 69 -10.51 -6.65 -14.81
N ASN A 70 -9.73 -6.79 -15.89
CA ASN A 70 -8.62 -7.73 -15.98
C ASN A 70 -7.27 -7.08 -15.63
N PRO A 71 -6.54 -7.61 -14.63
CA PRO A 71 -5.18 -7.17 -14.35
C PRO A 71 -4.23 -7.43 -15.53
N LEU A 72 -3.44 -6.42 -15.90
CA LEU A 72 -2.57 -6.49 -17.09
C LEU A 72 -1.20 -7.14 -16.86
N ASP A 73 -0.83 -7.40 -15.61
CA ASP A 73 0.52 -7.84 -15.25
C ASP A 73 0.82 -9.25 -15.77
N ILE A 74 -0.08 -10.21 -15.57
CA ILE A 74 0.04 -11.57 -16.11
C ILE A 74 0.05 -11.57 -17.64
N LEU A 75 -0.80 -10.76 -18.27
CA LEU A 75 -0.83 -10.60 -19.72
C LEU A 75 0.49 -10.07 -20.25
N SER A 76 1.15 -9.16 -19.53
CA SER A 76 2.48 -8.64 -19.91
C SER A 76 3.53 -9.73 -19.98
N ILE A 77 3.56 -10.68 -19.05
CA ILE A 77 4.53 -11.78 -19.04
C ILE A 77 4.29 -12.70 -20.24
N ASN A 78 3.04 -13.12 -20.43
CA ASN A 78 2.66 -14.01 -21.53
C ASN A 78 2.93 -13.37 -22.91
N ALA A 79 2.63 -12.07 -23.07
CA ALA A 79 2.89 -11.33 -24.30
C ALA A 79 4.39 -11.18 -24.59
N ALA A 80 5.19 -10.86 -23.56
CA ALA A 80 6.65 -10.77 -23.69
C ALA A 80 7.26 -12.12 -24.08
N SER A 81 6.81 -13.21 -23.44
CA SER A 81 7.25 -14.57 -23.77
C SER A 81 6.90 -14.92 -25.21
N ALA A 82 5.65 -14.72 -25.63
CA ALA A 82 5.21 -14.99 -27.01
C ALA A 82 6.04 -14.20 -28.03
N ALA A 83 6.35 -12.92 -27.75
CA ALA A 83 7.17 -12.07 -28.61
C ALA A 83 8.62 -12.59 -28.73
N LEU A 84 9.23 -13.06 -27.64
CA LEU A 84 10.56 -13.68 -27.67
C LEU A 84 10.55 -15.00 -28.44
N MET A 85 9.50 -15.81 -28.28
CA MET A 85 9.35 -17.08 -29.00
C MET A 85 9.34 -16.88 -30.52
N ILE A 86 8.62 -15.87 -31.03
CA ILE A 86 8.56 -15.58 -32.47
C ILE A 86 9.80 -14.83 -33.00
N SER A 87 10.58 -14.20 -32.12
CA SER A 87 11.78 -13.46 -32.51
C SER A 87 12.92 -14.38 -32.97
N ASP A 88 13.97 -13.79 -33.53
CA ASP A 88 15.24 -14.46 -33.84
C ASP A 88 16.17 -14.56 -32.62
N ILE A 89 15.83 -14.00 -31.46
CA ILE A 89 16.71 -13.99 -30.29
C ILE A 89 16.81 -15.40 -29.68
N PRO A 90 18.02 -15.90 -29.37
CA PRO A 90 18.20 -17.19 -28.73
C PRO A 90 17.74 -17.11 -27.27
N TRP A 91 16.68 -17.84 -26.95
CA TRP A 91 16.02 -17.82 -25.65
C TRP A 91 15.36 -19.16 -25.36
N GLY A 92 15.55 -19.70 -24.16
CA GLY A 92 15.13 -21.05 -23.75
C GLY A 92 13.71 -21.16 -23.20
N GLY A 93 12.79 -20.31 -23.66
CA GLY A 93 11.36 -20.38 -23.29
C GLY A 93 10.58 -21.47 -24.03
N PRO A 94 9.22 -21.41 -23.99
CA PRO A 94 8.40 -20.29 -23.52
C PRO A 94 8.21 -20.26 -22.00
N VAL A 95 7.69 -19.14 -21.51
CA VAL A 95 7.16 -18.97 -20.16
C VAL A 95 5.64 -18.78 -20.24
N GLY A 96 4.90 -19.53 -19.44
CA GLY A 96 3.51 -19.27 -19.13
C GLY A 96 3.40 -18.55 -17.78
N ALA A 97 2.39 -17.69 -17.64
CA ALA A 97 2.10 -17.01 -16.38
C ALA A 97 0.59 -16.97 -16.11
N VAL A 98 0.23 -17.11 -14.83
CA VAL A 98 -1.14 -17.01 -14.34
C VAL A 98 -1.18 -16.31 -12.98
N ARG A 99 -2.34 -15.78 -12.61
CA ARG A 99 -2.68 -15.39 -11.23
C ARG A 99 -3.63 -16.43 -10.64
N VAL A 100 -3.48 -16.72 -9.35
CA VAL A 100 -4.35 -17.63 -8.60
C VAL A 100 -4.93 -16.87 -7.41
N GLY A 101 -6.26 -16.81 -7.37
CA GLY A 101 -7.04 -16.38 -6.21
C GLY A 101 -7.40 -17.54 -5.29
N TYR A 102 -7.72 -17.26 -4.03
CA TYR A 102 -8.31 -18.21 -3.09
C TYR A 102 -9.58 -17.59 -2.50
N ILE A 103 -10.73 -17.98 -3.07
CA ILE A 103 -12.03 -17.35 -2.86
C ILE A 103 -12.99 -18.43 -2.39
N ASP A 104 -13.69 -18.21 -1.27
CA ASP A 104 -14.66 -19.15 -0.69
C ASP A 104 -14.12 -20.59 -0.49
N GLY A 105 -12.82 -20.72 -0.27
CA GLY A 105 -12.16 -22.01 -0.06
C GLY A 105 -11.68 -22.72 -1.35
N GLU A 106 -11.86 -22.10 -2.52
CA GLU A 106 -11.48 -22.66 -3.83
C GLU A 106 -10.42 -21.80 -4.53
N PHE A 107 -9.60 -22.45 -5.37
CA PHE A 107 -8.62 -21.75 -6.20
C PHE A 107 -9.25 -21.28 -7.52
N VAL A 108 -9.02 -20.02 -7.87
CA VAL A 108 -9.55 -19.39 -9.10
C VAL A 108 -8.39 -18.90 -9.97
N ILE A 109 -8.40 -19.23 -11.26
CA ILE A 109 -7.36 -18.79 -12.22
C ILE A 109 -7.73 -17.44 -12.83
N ASN A 110 -6.77 -16.53 -12.85
CA ASN A 110 -6.85 -15.18 -13.40
C ASN A 110 -8.12 -14.42 -12.96
N PRO A 111 -8.38 -14.33 -11.65
CA PRO A 111 -9.54 -13.60 -11.14
C PRO A 111 -9.50 -12.12 -11.55
N VAL A 112 -10.68 -11.57 -11.83
CA VAL A 112 -10.86 -10.13 -12.11
C VAL A 112 -10.74 -9.29 -10.84
N PHE A 113 -10.59 -7.97 -10.96
CA PHE A 113 -10.46 -7.08 -9.80
C PHE A 113 -11.58 -7.26 -8.75
N PRO A 114 -12.88 -7.34 -9.11
CA PRO A 114 -13.95 -7.56 -8.11
C PRO A 114 -13.85 -8.91 -7.37
N GLU A 115 -13.35 -9.95 -8.02
CA GLU A 115 -13.14 -11.26 -7.38
C GLU A 115 -11.95 -11.20 -6.40
N MET A 116 -10.91 -10.44 -6.76
CA MET A 116 -9.74 -10.24 -5.92
C MET A 116 -10.02 -9.51 -4.62
N GLU A 117 -11.05 -8.65 -4.55
CA GLU A 117 -11.47 -7.97 -3.31
C GLU A 117 -11.83 -8.95 -2.18
N ASN A 118 -12.33 -10.14 -2.53
CA ASN A 118 -12.71 -11.19 -1.58
C ASN A 118 -11.70 -12.34 -1.51
N SER A 119 -10.59 -12.23 -2.24
CA SER A 119 -9.57 -13.29 -2.29
C SER A 119 -8.62 -13.21 -1.09
N LEU A 120 -8.39 -14.34 -0.44
CA LEU A 120 -7.36 -14.46 0.61
C LEU A 120 -5.96 -14.67 0.04
N LEU A 121 -5.82 -14.82 -1.28
CA LEU A 121 -4.56 -15.05 -1.99
C LEU A 121 -4.51 -14.23 -3.28
N ASP A 122 -3.43 -13.50 -3.50
CA ASP A 122 -3.02 -12.97 -4.79
C ASP A 122 -1.69 -13.63 -5.15
N LEU A 123 -1.74 -14.82 -5.76
CA LEU A 123 -0.55 -15.58 -6.14
C LEU A 123 -0.28 -15.41 -7.64
N ARG A 124 0.81 -14.73 -7.99
CA ARG A 124 1.26 -14.54 -9.36
C ARG A 124 2.44 -15.46 -9.61
N LEU A 125 2.33 -16.30 -10.62
CA LEU A 125 3.34 -17.30 -10.93
C LEU A 125 3.67 -17.31 -12.41
N ALA A 126 4.94 -17.58 -12.71
CA ALA A 126 5.42 -17.79 -14.07
C ALA A 126 6.40 -18.96 -14.10
N GLY A 127 6.32 -19.78 -15.14
CA GLY A 127 7.10 -21.00 -15.26
C GLY A 127 7.20 -21.53 -16.68
N THR A 128 8.02 -22.56 -16.81
CA THR A 128 8.16 -23.39 -18.01
C THR A 128 7.29 -24.63 -17.90
N LYS A 129 7.36 -25.50 -18.89
CA LYS A 129 6.70 -26.81 -18.85
C LYS A 129 7.21 -27.67 -17.70
N GLU A 130 8.49 -27.54 -17.38
CA GLU A 130 9.20 -28.35 -16.40
C GLU A 130 9.04 -27.84 -14.97
N GLY A 131 8.83 -26.54 -14.77
CA GLY A 131 8.68 -26.00 -13.41
C GLY A 131 8.50 -24.50 -13.32
N ILE A 132 8.24 -24.06 -12.11
CA ILE A 132 8.06 -22.64 -11.75
C ILE A 132 9.42 -21.94 -11.78
N LEU A 133 9.46 -20.73 -12.33
CA LEU A 133 10.65 -19.86 -12.34
C LEU A 133 10.50 -18.68 -11.38
N MET A 134 9.28 -18.19 -11.20
CA MET A 134 9.03 -16.98 -10.46
C MET A 134 7.69 -17.06 -9.73
N VAL A 135 7.70 -16.65 -8.46
CA VAL A 135 6.49 -16.44 -7.65
C VAL A 135 6.52 -15.04 -7.03
N GLU A 136 5.37 -14.39 -7.01
CA GLU A 136 5.08 -13.21 -6.19
C GLU A 136 3.67 -13.34 -5.63
N ALA A 137 3.54 -13.35 -4.29
CA ALA A 137 2.28 -13.56 -3.62
C ALA A 137 2.02 -12.53 -2.52
N GLY A 138 0.75 -12.12 -2.39
CA GLY A 138 0.17 -11.55 -1.17
C GLY A 138 -0.90 -12.49 -0.63
N ALA A 139 -1.03 -12.60 0.68
CA ALA A 139 -2.00 -13.51 1.29
C ALA A 139 -2.52 -12.95 2.62
N ASN A 140 -3.74 -13.32 2.99
CA ASN A 140 -4.32 -12.96 4.28
C ASN A 140 -4.07 -14.08 5.32
N GLU A 141 -2.85 -14.13 5.85
CA GLU A 141 -2.40 -15.10 6.85
C GLU A 141 -2.64 -16.59 6.47
N LEU A 142 -2.43 -16.95 5.20
CA LEU A 142 -2.66 -18.33 4.72
C LEU A 142 -1.52 -19.29 5.11
N PRO A 143 -1.82 -20.54 5.49
CA PRO A 143 -0.80 -21.52 5.84
C PRO A 143 0.03 -21.97 4.63
N GLU A 144 1.26 -22.41 4.88
CA GLU A 144 2.24 -22.78 3.84
C GLU A 144 1.70 -23.80 2.82
N HIS A 145 0.93 -24.80 3.28
CA HIS A 145 0.38 -25.85 2.41
C HIS A 145 -0.65 -25.32 1.40
N VAL A 146 -1.51 -24.36 1.78
CA VAL A 146 -2.48 -23.75 0.85
C VAL A 146 -1.76 -22.96 -0.24
N ILE A 147 -0.70 -22.23 0.12
CA ILE A 147 0.12 -21.53 -0.87
C ILE A 147 0.77 -22.51 -1.85
N LEU A 148 1.30 -23.63 -1.35
CA LEU A 148 1.91 -24.67 -2.17
C LEU A 148 0.89 -25.35 -3.11
N GLU A 149 -0.31 -25.63 -2.63
CA GLU A 149 -1.41 -26.13 -3.46
C GLU A 149 -1.79 -25.14 -4.56
N GLY A 150 -1.86 -23.85 -4.24
CA GLY A 150 -2.08 -22.78 -5.22
C GLY A 150 -0.98 -22.72 -6.29
N MET A 151 0.29 -22.95 -5.92
CA MET A 151 1.39 -23.04 -6.88
C MET A 151 1.24 -24.23 -7.84
N LYS A 152 0.88 -25.40 -7.33
CA LYS A 152 0.63 -26.60 -8.14
C LYS A 152 -0.51 -26.36 -9.13
N PHE A 153 -1.64 -25.84 -8.61
CA PHE A 153 -2.83 -25.52 -9.40
C PHE A 153 -2.53 -24.51 -10.52
N GLY A 154 -1.79 -23.44 -10.20
CA GLY A 154 -1.39 -22.46 -11.18
C GLY A 154 -0.41 -23.01 -12.24
N HIS A 155 0.55 -23.84 -11.84
CA HIS A 155 1.53 -24.43 -12.77
C HIS A 155 0.86 -25.36 -13.79
N GLU A 156 -0.17 -26.10 -13.36
CA GLU A 156 -1.01 -26.88 -14.26
C GLU A 156 -1.81 -25.97 -15.21
N ALA A 157 -2.43 -24.91 -14.67
CA ALA A 157 -3.27 -23.99 -15.45
C ALA A 157 -2.51 -23.18 -16.52
N MET A 158 -1.21 -22.97 -16.38
CA MET A 158 -0.41 -22.25 -17.38
C MET A 158 0.03 -23.11 -18.56
N GLN A 159 -0.06 -24.44 -18.48
CA GLN A 159 0.42 -25.34 -19.55
C GLN A 159 -0.24 -25.08 -20.92
N PRO A 160 -1.56 -24.84 -21.03
CA PRO A 160 -2.17 -24.52 -22.32
C PRO A 160 -1.65 -23.20 -22.94
N ILE A 161 -1.24 -22.24 -22.11
CA ILE A 161 -0.65 -20.97 -22.57
C ILE A 161 0.74 -21.21 -23.16
N ILE A 162 1.52 -22.10 -22.54
CA ILE A 162 2.83 -22.55 -23.04
C ILE A 162 2.68 -23.25 -24.38
N ASP A 163 1.75 -24.22 -24.48
CA ASP A 163 1.52 -24.98 -25.71
C ASP A 163 1.09 -24.07 -26.86
N LEU A 164 0.27 -23.06 -26.59
CA LEU A 164 -0.11 -22.06 -27.60
C LEU A 164 1.10 -21.27 -28.11
N GLN A 165 2.00 -20.84 -27.24
CA GLN A 165 3.21 -20.12 -27.65
C GLN A 165 4.16 -20.98 -28.48
N MET A 166 4.29 -22.27 -28.16
CA MET A 166 5.06 -23.21 -28.98
C MET A 166 4.46 -23.34 -30.38
N LYS A 167 3.13 -23.44 -30.48
CA LYS A 167 2.43 -23.45 -31.77
C LYS A 167 2.66 -22.15 -32.56
N MET A 168 2.62 -20.99 -31.89
CA MET A 168 2.94 -19.70 -32.52
C MET A 168 4.39 -19.65 -33.04
N GLN A 169 5.35 -20.21 -32.30
CA GLN A 169 6.73 -20.31 -32.75
C GLN A 169 6.85 -21.18 -34.00
N GLU A 170 6.18 -22.33 -34.04
CA GLU A 170 6.20 -23.22 -35.20
C GLU A 170 5.62 -22.56 -36.45
N GLU A 171 4.51 -21.83 -36.30
CA GLU A 171 3.81 -21.20 -37.44
C GLU A 171 4.43 -19.87 -37.90
N LEU A 172 4.98 -19.07 -36.96
CA LEU A 172 5.36 -17.67 -37.20
C LEU A 172 6.80 -17.32 -36.81
N GLY A 173 7.51 -18.24 -36.15
CA GLY A 173 8.81 -17.97 -35.56
C GLY A 173 9.91 -17.75 -36.59
N LYS A 174 10.81 -16.81 -36.29
CA LYS A 174 12.04 -16.60 -37.05
C LYS A 174 13.09 -17.64 -36.67
N GLU A 175 14.01 -17.92 -37.60
CA GLU A 175 15.20 -18.71 -37.31
C GLU A 175 16.01 -18.03 -36.20
N LYS A 176 16.44 -18.81 -35.19
CA LYS A 176 17.20 -18.28 -34.05
C LYS A 176 18.61 -17.90 -34.52
N MET A 177 19.02 -16.68 -34.19
CA MET A 177 20.37 -16.21 -34.48
C MET A 177 21.39 -17.03 -33.69
N THR A 178 22.54 -17.26 -34.30
CA THR A 178 23.70 -17.83 -33.62
C THR A 178 24.53 -16.70 -33.01
N PHE A 179 25.20 -16.99 -31.90
CA PHE A 179 26.12 -16.06 -31.25
C PHE A 179 27.37 -16.80 -30.80
N PRO A 180 28.55 -16.17 -30.86
CA PRO A 180 29.78 -16.78 -30.35
C PRO A 180 29.71 -16.86 -28.83
N VAL A 181 29.88 -18.07 -28.28
CA VAL A 181 30.06 -18.27 -26.85
C VAL A 181 31.54 -18.11 -26.53
N ALA A 182 31.91 -16.99 -25.91
CA ALA A 182 33.27 -16.80 -25.40
C ALA A 182 33.41 -17.55 -24.07
N LEU A 183 33.84 -18.81 -24.13
CA LEU A 183 34.26 -19.55 -22.93
C LEU A 183 35.72 -19.19 -22.59
N PRO A 184 36.10 -19.12 -21.30
CA PRO A 184 37.50 -19.02 -20.91
C PRO A 184 38.30 -20.23 -21.41
N ASP A 185 39.60 -20.03 -21.66
CA ASP A 185 40.54 -21.11 -21.95
C ASP A 185 40.57 -22.13 -20.79
N GLU A 186 40.45 -23.42 -21.09
CA GLU A 186 40.44 -24.48 -20.07
C GLU A 186 41.74 -24.50 -19.26
N ASP A 187 42.89 -24.26 -19.90
CA ASP A 187 44.19 -24.23 -19.21
C ASP A 187 44.24 -23.06 -18.21
N LEU A 188 43.67 -21.91 -18.59
CA LEU A 188 43.58 -20.72 -17.73
C LEU A 188 42.74 -21.01 -16.49
N VAL A 189 41.60 -21.70 -16.67
CA VAL A 189 40.72 -22.07 -15.55
C VAL A 189 41.43 -23.04 -14.61
N GLN A 190 42.14 -24.06 -15.15
CA GLN A 190 42.87 -25.02 -14.33
C GLN A 190 44.01 -24.38 -13.54
N ASP A 191 44.76 -23.47 -14.16
CA ASP A 191 45.80 -22.70 -13.47
C ASP A 191 45.23 -21.83 -12.35
N MET A 192 44.09 -21.18 -12.61
CA MET A 192 43.41 -20.37 -11.60
C MET A 192 42.97 -21.22 -10.39
N ILE A 193 42.39 -22.40 -10.65
CA ILE A 193 42.03 -23.36 -9.60
C ILE A 193 43.26 -23.75 -8.79
N ALA A 194 44.33 -24.18 -9.46
CA ALA A 194 45.56 -24.65 -8.80
C ALA A 194 46.19 -23.59 -7.89
N LEU A 195 46.09 -22.31 -8.26
CA LEU A 195 46.66 -21.20 -7.50
C LEU A 195 45.78 -20.76 -6.32
N THR A 196 44.46 -20.80 -6.48
CA THR A 196 43.54 -20.08 -5.57
C THR A 196 42.67 -20.98 -4.70
N GLU A 197 42.33 -22.20 -5.13
CA GLU A 197 41.28 -23.02 -4.50
C GLU A 197 41.54 -23.32 -3.01
N ALA A 198 42.77 -23.74 -2.68
CA ALA A 198 43.14 -24.11 -1.32
C ALA A 198 43.07 -22.91 -0.35
N ARG A 199 43.68 -21.78 -0.74
CA ARG A 199 43.67 -20.54 0.06
C ARG A 199 42.29 -19.94 0.18
N MET A 200 41.51 -19.98 -0.90
CA MET A 200 40.12 -19.54 -0.89
C MET A 200 39.28 -20.40 0.05
N THR A 201 39.51 -21.71 0.07
CA THR A 201 38.86 -22.63 1.03
C THR A 201 39.20 -22.26 2.46
N GLU A 202 40.47 -21.95 2.77
CA GLU A 202 40.89 -21.49 4.10
C GLU A 202 40.22 -20.16 4.47
N ILE A 203 40.16 -19.19 3.55
CA ILE A 203 39.47 -17.91 3.76
C ILE A 203 37.99 -18.15 4.08
N MET A 204 37.30 -19.00 3.33
CA MET A 204 35.88 -19.29 3.57
C MET A 204 35.63 -20.03 4.89
N LYS A 205 36.59 -20.82 5.39
CA LYS A 205 36.50 -21.54 6.68
C LYS A 205 36.97 -20.72 7.89
N SER A 206 37.57 -19.56 7.67
CA SER A 206 38.18 -18.76 8.74
C SER A 206 37.18 -18.04 9.65
N GLY A 207 35.90 -17.95 9.27
CA GLY A 207 34.87 -17.26 10.05
C GLY A 207 35.00 -15.73 10.07
N LEU A 208 35.71 -15.15 9.09
CA LEU A 208 35.85 -13.71 8.93
C LEU A 208 34.50 -13.02 8.66
N ASP A 209 34.38 -11.78 9.12
CA ASP A 209 33.26 -10.91 8.76
C ASP A 209 33.28 -10.53 7.27
N LYS A 210 32.23 -9.87 6.77
CA LYS A 210 32.10 -9.55 5.35
C LYS A 210 33.27 -8.72 4.83
N THR A 211 33.71 -7.72 5.59
CA THR A 211 34.74 -6.78 5.16
C THR A 211 36.11 -7.47 5.11
N ALA A 212 36.49 -8.14 6.20
CA ALA A 212 37.77 -8.83 6.28
C ALA A 212 37.88 -9.98 5.27
N ARG A 213 36.77 -10.69 5.03
CA ARG A 213 36.70 -11.71 3.97
C ARG A 213 36.85 -11.10 2.57
N GLY A 214 36.18 -9.98 2.32
CA GLY A 214 36.31 -9.25 1.05
C GLY A 214 37.75 -8.82 0.79
N GLU A 215 38.40 -8.20 1.78
CA GLU A 215 39.82 -7.80 1.68
C GLU A 215 40.76 -8.99 1.43
N ALA A 216 40.52 -10.12 2.09
CA ALA A 216 41.32 -11.34 1.89
C ALA A 216 41.13 -11.94 0.49
N LEU A 217 39.90 -11.94 -0.03
CA LEU A 217 39.59 -12.42 -1.39
C LEU A 217 40.18 -11.47 -2.45
N ASP A 218 40.08 -10.16 -2.25
CA ASP A 218 40.66 -9.16 -3.15
C ASP A 218 42.19 -9.27 -3.20
N ALA A 219 42.84 -9.45 -2.05
CA ALA A 219 44.28 -9.70 -1.99
C ALA A 219 44.69 -10.97 -2.74
N LEU A 220 43.95 -12.08 -2.55
CA LEU A 220 44.17 -13.33 -3.27
C LEU A 220 43.95 -13.15 -4.78
N LYS A 221 42.94 -12.39 -5.16
CA LYS A 221 42.61 -12.08 -6.55
C LYS A 221 43.73 -11.28 -7.21
N THR A 222 44.19 -10.19 -6.60
CA THR A 222 45.30 -9.38 -7.13
C THR A 222 46.55 -10.23 -7.33
N GLU A 223 46.92 -11.03 -6.33
CA GLU A 223 48.09 -11.91 -6.42
C GLU A 223 47.94 -12.93 -7.56
N ALA A 224 46.77 -13.55 -7.71
CA ALA A 224 46.52 -14.51 -8.77
C ALA A 224 46.56 -13.88 -10.17
N LEU A 225 46.00 -12.68 -10.32
CA LEU A 225 46.05 -11.92 -11.56
C LEU A 225 47.49 -11.54 -11.94
N GLU A 226 48.30 -11.10 -10.98
CA GLU A 226 49.71 -10.75 -11.21
C GLU A 226 50.54 -11.97 -11.65
N GLN A 227 50.38 -13.12 -11.00
CA GLN A 227 51.12 -14.34 -11.35
C GLN A 227 50.72 -14.91 -12.71
N LEU A 228 49.43 -14.86 -13.06
CA LEU A 228 48.92 -15.42 -14.31
C LEU A 228 49.00 -14.44 -15.49
N ALA A 229 49.27 -13.14 -15.25
CA ALA A 229 49.40 -12.14 -16.29
C ALA A 229 50.55 -12.43 -17.27
N GLU A 230 51.65 -13.02 -16.81
CA GLU A 230 52.78 -13.40 -17.68
C GLU A 230 52.41 -14.54 -18.63
N LYS A 231 51.63 -15.52 -18.14
CA LYS A 231 51.21 -16.70 -18.93
C LYS A 231 50.03 -16.38 -19.86
N TYR A 232 49.13 -15.48 -19.44
CA TYR A 232 47.92 -15.11 -20.17
C TYR A 232 47.86 -13.59 -20.44
N PRO A 233 48.75 -13.05 -21.29
CA PRO A 233 48.80 -11.61 -21.56
C PRO A 233 47.52 -11.11 -22.20
N ALA A 234 47.05 -9.94 -21.77
CA ALA A 234 45.82 -9.27 -22.24
C ALA A 234 44.50 -10.06 -22.02
N GLN A 235 44.48 -11.05 -21.13
CA GLN A 235 43.29 -11.84 -20.78
C GLN A 235 42.69 -11.53 -19.40
N GLU A 236 42.90 -10.31 -18.89
CA GLU A 236 42.47 -9.90 -17.54
C GLU A 236 40.98 -10.17 -17.27
N LYS A 237 40.09 -9.94 -18.26
CA LYS A 237 38.66 -10.25 -18.11
C LYS A 237 38.37 -11.75 -17.94
N ALA A 238 39.10 -12.59 -18.66
CA ALA A 238 38.95 -14.04 -18.56
C ALA A 238 39.50 -14.56 -17.22
N LEU A 239 40.62 -14.00 -16.75
CA LEU A 239 41.18 -14.32 -15.43
C LEU A 239 40.22 -13.90 -14.30
N ASN A 240 39.63 -12.70 -14.37
CA ASN A 240 38.62 -12.26 -13.41
C ASN A 240 37.40 -13.21 -13.37
N ALA A 241 36.86 -13.57 -14.54
CA ALA A 241 35.74 -14.50 -14.64
C ALA A 241 36.09 -15.91 -14.12
N ALA A 242 37.32 -16.38 -14.36
CA ALA A 242 37.80 -17.66 -13.84
C ALA A 242 37.91 -17.63 -12.31
N PHE A 243 38.43 -16.54 -11.72
CA PHE A 243 38.49 -16.39 -10.27
C PHE A 243 37.08 -16.44 -9.63
N GLU A 244 36.12 -15.71 -10.20
CA GLU A 244 34.72 -15.72 -9.74
C GLU A 244 34.07 -17.11 -9.87
N ASP A 245 34.40 -17.87 -10.92
CA ASP A 245 33.92 -19.25 -11.08
C ASP A 245 34.53 -20.21 -10.04
N VAL A 246 35.83 -20.04 -9.70
CA VAL A 246 36.46 -20.78 -8.60
C VAL A 246 35.80 -20.43 -7.27
N GLU A 247 35.56 -19.15 -6.99
CA GLU A 247 34.83 -18.70 -5.80
C GLU A 247 33.47 -19.35 -5.69
N LYS A 248 32.70 -19.32 -6.78
CA LYS A 248 31.40 -20.00 -6.85
C LYS A 248 31.52 -21.49 -6.53
N LYS A 249 32.47 -22.20 -7.13
CA LYS A 249 32.66 -23.64 -6.95
C LYS A 249 33.06 -23.98 -5.51
N VAL A 250 34.01 -23.25 -4.93
CA VAL A 250 34.48 -23.46 -3.56
C VAL A 250 33.34 -23.27 -2.57
N VAL A 251 32.62 -22.15 -2.63
CA VAL A 251 31.51 -21.87 -1.70
C VAL A 251 30.42 -22.93 -1.79
N ARG A 252 30.02 -23.30 -3.01
CA ARG A 252 28.97 -24.31 -3.22
C ARG A 252 29.38 -25.68 -2.72
N ARG A 253 30.62 -26.11 -3.00
CA ARG A 253 31.17 -27.38 -2.48
C ARG A 253 31.15 -27.41 -0.96
N LEU A 254 31.64 -26.35 -0.30
CA LEU A 254 31.67 -26.28 1.17
C LEU A 254 30.27 -26.41 1.79
N ILE A 255 29.27 -25.77 1.17
CA ILE A 255 27.89 -25.85 1.65
C ILE A 255 27.28 -27.24 1.40
N LEU A 256 27.45 -27.79 0.20
CA LEU A 256 26.86 -29.07 -0.20
C LEU A 256 27.50 -30.27 0.50
N GLU A 257 28.82 -30.26 0.66
CA GLU A 257 29.58 -31.43 1.12
C GLU A 257 29.92 -31.38 2.62
N GLU A 258 30.26 -30.19 3.12
CA GLU A 258 30.68 -30.01 4.51
C GLU A 258 29.61 -29.33 5.37
N GLY A 259 28.55 -28.76 4.78
CA GLY A 259 27.53 -28.00 5.49
C GLY A 259 28.05 -26.67 6.08
N ILE A 260 29.19 -26.18 5.60
CA ILE A 260 29.86 -24.98 6.13
C ILE A 260 29.52 -23.79 5.24
N ARG A 261 28.86 -22.79 5.82
CA ARG A 261 28.58 -21.51 5.16
C ARG A 261 29.77 -20.54 5.28
N PRO A 262 29.86 -19.51 4.44
CA PRO A 262 30.99 -18.57 4.44
C PRO A 262 31.19 -17.78 5.75
N ASP A 263 30.18 -17.72 6.62
CA ASP A 263 30.26 -17.12 7.96
C ASP A 263 30.28 -18.16 9.09
N GLY A 264 30.50 -19.44 8.75
CA GLY A 264 30.61 -20.54 9.70
C GLY A 264 29.29 -21.08 10.25
N ARG A 265 28.14 -20.53 9.86
CA ARG A 265 26.82 -21.06 10.26
C ARG A 265 26.53 -22.40 9.58
N ASP A 266 25.68 -23.18 10.23
CA ASP A 266 24.99 -24.29 9.56
C ASP A 266 23.84 -23.76 8.65
N PRO A 267 23.26 -24.63 7.80
CA PRO A 267 22.18 -24.25 6.88
C PRO A 267 20.92 -23.67 7.52
N LYS A 268 20.61 -23.96 8.79
CA LYS A 268 19.36 -23.56 9.46
C LYS A 268 19.52 -22.36 10.39
N THR A 269 20.73 -22.09 10.87
CA THR A 269 21.00 -21.03 11.84
C THR A 269 20.80 -19.63 11.27
N ILE A 270 20.03 -18.81 12.02
CA ILE A 270 19.75 -17.41 11.73
C ILE A 270 20.82 -16.53 12.39
N ARG A 271 21.22 -15.44 11.73
CA ARG A 271 22.20 -14.49 12.28
C ARG A 271 21.69 -13.85 13.58
N PRO A 272 22.59 -13.30 14.42
CA PRO A 272 22.19 -12.56 15.61
C PRO A 272 21.19 -11.44 15.28
N ILE A 273 20.14 -11.31 16.09
CA ILE A 273 19.08 -10.30 15.90
C ILE A 273 19.09 -9.34 17.08
N SER A 274 18.97 -8.06 16.79
CA SER A 274 18.61 -7.04 17.77
C SER A 274 17.49 -6.16 17.19
N ALA A 275 16.48 -5.89 18.01
CA ALA A 275 15.36 -5.03 17.69
C ALA A 275 15.26 -3.91 18.75
N ALA A 276 14.90 -2.71 18.32
CA ALA A 276 14.66 -1.58 19.21
C ALA A 276 13.59 -0.65 18.63
N VAL A 277 12.88 0.04 19.50
CA VAL A 277 11.83 1.03 19.18
C VAL A 277 12.11 2.36 19.89
N ASP A 278 11.34 3.41 19.61
CA ASP A 278 11.49 4.73 20.25
C ASP A 278 12.91 5.32 20.14
N ILE A 279 13.48 5.22 18.94
CA ILE A 279 14.84 5.66 18.62
C ILE A 279 14.90 7.16 18.34
N LEU A 280 13.85 7.68 17.68
CA LEU A 280 13.82 9.06 17.18
C LEU A 280 12.81 9.89 17.97
N PRO A 281 13.21 11.05 18.55
CA PRO A 281 12.42 11.76 19.54
C PRO A 281 11.15 12.45 19.00
N ARG A 282 11.04 12.62 17.67
CA ARG A 282 9.93 13.38 17.04
C ARG A 282 9.01 12.54 16.18
N THR A 283 9.45 11.37 15.74
CA THR A 283 8.66 10.53 14.84
C THR A 283 7.45 9.96 15.56
N HIS A 284 6.40 9.59 14.82
CA HIS A 284 5.22 9.01 15.45
C HIS A 284 5.51 7.59 15.94
N GLY A 285 6.32 6.83 15.20
CA GLY A 285 6.96 5.61 15.68
C GLY A 285 8.24 5.34 14.92
N SER A 286 9.12 4.55 15.53
CA SER A 286 10.39 4.14 14.93
C SER A 286 10.74 2.71 15.31
N GLY A 287 11.32 1.96 14.38
CA GLY A 287 11.77 0.59 14.58
C GLY A 287 13.13 0.36 13.94
N LEU A 288 14.15 0.07 14.76
CA LEU A 288 15.47 -0.34 14.30
C LEU A 288 15.57 -1.86 14.39
N PHE A 289 15.69 -2.52 13.24
CA PHE A 289 15.87 -3.96 13.15
C PHE A 289 17.26 -4.26 12.58
N THR A 290 18.04 -5.07 13.30
CA THR A 290 19.36 -5.54 12.87
C THR A 290 19.39 -7.06 12.90
N ARG A 291 19.83 -7.69 11.81
CA ARG A 291 20.06 -9.13 11.68
C ARG A 291 21.42 -9.37 11.03
N GLY A 292 22.39 -9.80 11.83
CA GLY A 292 23.80 -9.80 11.45
C GLY A 292 24.24 -8.40 11.02
N GLU A 293 24.79 -8.29 9.81
CA GLU A 293 25.21 -7.02 9.21
C GLU A 293 24.11 -6.35 8.36
N THR A 294 22.88 -6.85 8.38
CA THR A 294 21.74 -6.16 7.74
C THR A 294 21.02 -5.32 8.78
N GLN A 295 20.95 -4.01 8.57
CA GLN A 295 20.30 -3.07 9.48
C GLN A 295 19.36 -2.14 8.74
N VAL A 296 18.13 -2.05 9.22
CA VAL A 296 17.09 -1.19 8.67
C VAL A 296 16.44 -0.39 9.79
N LEU A 297 16.39 0.93 9.61
CA LEU A 297 15.62 1.84 10.45
C LEU A 297 14.33 2.20 9.71
N THR A 298 13.20 1.83 10.27
CA THR A 298 11.89 2.20 9.74
C THR A 298 11.25 3.29 10.59
N ILE A 299 10.63 4.26 9.91
CA ILE A 299 9.91 5.37 10.53
C ILE A 299 8.45 5.34 10.09
N ALA A 300 7.53 5.36 11.04
CA ALA A 300 6.10 5.49 10.81
C ALA A 300 5.66 6.94 10.99
N THR A 301 4.84 7.42 10.05
CA THR A 301 4.19 8.73 10.08
C THR A 301 2.70 8.54 9.83
N LEU A 302 1.88 9.15 10.69
CA LEU A 302 0.43 9.08 10.68
C LEU A 302 -0.11 10.41 10.14
N GLY A 303 -0.94 10.34 9.10
CA GLY A 303 -1.59 11.49 8.49
C GLY A 303 -3.11 11.36 8.50
N THR A 304 -3.79 12.42 8.12
CA THR A 304 -5.26 12.42 7.94
C THR A 304 -5.67 11.58 6.72
N PRO A 305 -6.94 11.15 6.58
CA PRO A 305 -7.43 10.43 5.40
C PRO A 305 -7.13 11.15 4.06
N ARG A 306 -7.25 12.48 4.01
CA ARG A 306 -6.87 13.29 2.82
C ARG A 306 -5.41 13.19 2.38
N GLU A 307 -4.52 12.73 3.25
CA GLU A 307 -3.09 12.58 2.94
C GLU A 307 -2.79 11.23 2.27
N ALA A 308 -3.82 10.39 2.05
CA ALA A 308 -3.72 9.20 1.22
C ALA A 308 -3.22 9.56 -0.19
N GLN A 309 -2.42 8.66 -0.75
CA GLN A 309 -1.81 8.89 -2.05
C GLN A 309 -2.84 8.66 -3.16
N THR A 310 -3.15 9.69 -3.96
CA THR A 310 -3.92 9.52 -5.20
C THR A 310 -3.10 8.79 -6.25
N LEU A 311 -3.72 7.83 -6.91
CA LEU A 311 -3.16 7.04 -8.01
C LEU A 311 -3.77 7.49 -9.34
N ASP A 312 -2.93 7.65 -10.36
CA ASP A 312 -3.33 8.00 -11.73
C ASP A 312 -2.69 6.97 -12.68
N ASN A 313 -3.27 5.76 -12.70
CA ASN A 313 -2.81 4.62 -13.48
C ASN A 313 -4.02 3.84 -14.04
N LEU A 314 -3.77 2.67 -14.66
CA LEU A 314 -4.80 1.81 -15.25
C LEU A 314 -5.48 0.85 -14.24
N SER A 315 -5.11 0.92 -12.95
CA SER A 315 -5.79 0.17 -11.90
C SER A 315 -7.12 0.85 -11.54
N PRO A 316 -8.13 0.09 -11.07
CA PRO A 316 -9.33 0.67 -10.46
C PRO A 316 -9.06 1.35 -9.11
N GLU A 317 -7.95 1.05 -8.45
CA GLU A 317 -7.59 1.68 -7.18
C GLU A 317 -7.21 3.16 -7.40
N GLU A 318 -8.00 4.08 -6.85
CA GLU A 318 -7.77 5.53 -7.00
C GLU A 318 -6.93 6.13 -5.88
N THR A 319 -6.91 5.50 -4.71
CA THR A 319 -6.20 6.02 -3.53
C THR A 319 -5.56 4.92 -2.74
N LYS A 320 -4.45 5.26 -2.07
CA LYS A 320 -3.67 4.34 -1.27
C LYS A 320 -3.43 4.90 0.13
N ARG A 321 -3.99 4.21 1.13
CA ARG A 321 -3.95 4.60 2.55
C ARG A 321 -2.66 4.14 3.26
N TYR A 322 -2.18 2.93 2.95
CA TYR A 322 -0.94 2.39 3.49
C TYR A 322 0.18 2.52 2.45
N ILE A 323 1.19 3.31 2.76
CA ILE A 323 2.26 3.70 1.83
C ILE A 323 3.58 3.26 2.42
N HIS A 324 4.30 2.38 1.72
CA HIS A 324 5.66 1.98 2.09
C HIS A 324 6.69 2.51 1.10
N HIS A 325 7.67 3.24 1.61
CA HIS A 325 8.86 3.64 0.88
C HIS A 325 10.09 2.93 1.42
N TYR A 326 10.96 2.53 0.50
CA TYR A 326 12.18 1.82 0.80
C TYR A 326 13.35 2.54 0.12
N ASN A 327 14.40 2.83 0.88
CA ASN A 327 15.59 3.54 0.42
C ASN A 327 16.84 2.70 0.66
N PHE A 328 17.70 2.58 -0.36
CA PHE A 328 18.95 1.83 -0.30
C PHE A 328 20.14 2.74 -0.64
N PRO A 329 20.62 3.54 0.34
CA PRO A 329 21.71 4.47 0.11
C PRO A 329 23.06 3.76 -0.11
N PRO A 330 23.99 4.37 -0.85
CA PRO A 330 25.29 3.77 -1.20
C PRO A 330 26.14 3.33 -0.01
N PHE A 331 26.10 4.10 1.08
CA PHE A 331 26.85 3.77 2.28
C PHE A 331 26.41 2.44 2.91
N SER A 332 25.20 1.95 2.63
CA SER A 332 24.70 0.69 3.17
C SER A 332 25.49 -0.53 2.71
N THR A 333 26.18 -0.43 1.58
CA THR A 333 27.13 -1.45 1.09
C THR A 333 28.58 -1.00 1.16
N GLY A 334 28.87 0.18 1.72
CA GLY A 334 30.21 0.76 1.73
C GLY A 334 30.64 1.36 0.38
N GLU A 335 29.70 1.60 -0.52
CA GLU A 335 29.96 2.11 -1.87
C GLU A 335 29.65 3.61 -2.00
N THR A 336 29.90 4.18 -3.18
CA THR A 336 29.55 5.55 -3.53
C THR A 336 28.91 5.63 -4.92
N TRP A 337 27.74 6.25 -5.04
CA TRP A 337 27.15 6.64 -6.33
C TRP A 337 26.28 7.89 -6.18
N PRO A 338 25.99 8.63 -7.27
CA PRO A 338 25.13 9.80 -7.21
C PRO A 338 23.71 9.46 -6.74
N MET A 339 23.21 10.18 -5.74
CA MET A 339 21.82 10.04 -5.27
C MET A 339 20.87 10.63 -6.32
N ARG A 340 20.03 9.77 -6.92
CA ARG A 340 18.94 10.13 -7.84
C ARG A 340 17.60 9.73 -7.20
N GLY A 341 16.55 9.61 -7.99
CA GLY A 341 15.31 8.98 -7.56
C GLY A 341 15.45 7.47 -7.30
N PRO A 342 14.42 6.84 -6.73
CA PRO A 342 14.49 5.44 -6.35
C PRO A 342 14.66 4.52 -7.56
N LYS A 343 15.49 3.48 -7.40
CA LYS A 343 15.75 2.46 -8.41
C LYS A 343 14.58 1.48 -8.49
N ARG A 344 14.43 0.78 -9.63
CA ARG A 344 13.39 -0.26 -9.79
C ARG A 344 13.42 -1.31 -8.67
N ARG A 345 14.61 -1.71 -8.21
CA ARG A 345 14.78 -2.66 -7.10
C ARG A 345 14.28 -2.11 -5.76
N GLU A 346 14.51 -0.84 -5.48
CA GLU A 346 14.02 -0.18 -4.26
C GLU A 346 12.49 -0.14 -4.24
N ILE A 347 11.87 0.22 -5.38
CA ILE A 347 10.41 0.19 -5.55
C ILE A 347 9.86 -1.23 -5.36
N GLY A 348 10.51 -2.24 -5.95
CA GLY A 348 10.12 -3.64 -5.79
C GLY A 348 10.25 -4.15 -4.35
N HIS A 349 11.30 -3.78 -3.63
CA HIS A 349 11.47 -4.15 -2.22
C HIS A 349 10.45 -3.45 -1.32
N GLY A 350 10.15 -2.17 -1.56
CA GLY A 350 9.11 -1.43 -0.86
C GLY A 350 7.74 -2.08 -1.05
N ALA A 351 7.35 -2.38 -2.29
CA ALA A 351 6.09 -3.05 -2.60
C ALA A 351 5.96 -4.44 -1.95
N LEU A 352 7.06 -5.21 -1.88
CA LEU A 352 7.05 -6.50 -1.19
C LEU A 352 6.83 -6.33 0.32
N ALA A 353 7.50 -5.36 0.94
CA ALA A 353 7.33 -5.09 2.37
C ALA A 353 5.94 -4.53 2.68
N GLU A 354 5.39 -3.74 1.76
CA GLU A 354 4.03 -3.21 1.84
C GLU A 354 2.99 -4.33 1.82
N ARG A 355 3.05 -5.19 0.79
CA ARG A 355 2.16 -6.35 0.63
C ARG A 355 2.23 -7.31 1.82
N ALA A 356 3.38 -7.44 2.45
CA ALA A 356 3.55 -8.27 3.62
C ALA A 356 2.81 -7.74 4.87
N LEU A 357 2.56 -6.43 4.94
CA LEU A 357 1.99 -5.78 6.12
C LEU A 357 0.54 -5.37 5.93
N GLU A 358 0.13 -5.10 4.70
CA GLU A 358 -1.25 -4.73 4.35
C GLU A 358 -2.33 -5.64 4.98
N PRO A 359 -2.19 -6.99 5.03
CA PRO A 359 -3.18 -7.86 5.65
C PRO A 359 -3.39 -7.66 7.16
N VAL A 360 -2.42 -7.04 7.86
CA VAL A 360 -2.51 -6.78 9.30
C VAL A 360 -2.81 -5.32 9.63
N ILE A 361 -2.93 -4.45 8.62
CA ILE A 361 -3.30 -3.05 8.81
C ILE A 361 -4.79 -2.98 9.18
N PRO A 362 -5.16 -2.27 10.26
CA PRO A 362 -6.55 -2.16 10.68
C PRO A 362 -7.42 -1.43 9.63
N PRO A 363 -8.72 -1.76 9.52
CA PRO A 363 -9.67 -1.03 8.69
C PRO A 363 -9.67 0.48 8.97
N GLN A 364 -10.11 1.29 8.01
CA GLN A 364 -10.11 2.75 8.15
C GLN A 364 -11.10 3.21 9.24
N GLU A 365 -12.20 2.50 9.38
CA GLU A 365 -13.26 2.76 10.35
C GLU A 365 -12.74 2.61 11.80
N GLU A 366 -11.83 1.66 12.01
CA GLU A 366 -11.20 1.42 13.31
C GLU A 366 -9.99 2.33 13.55
N PHE A 367 -9.24 2.64 12.48
CA PHE A 367 -8.03 3.46 12.57
C PHE A 367 -7.97 4.47 11.42
N PRO A 368 -8.61 5.66 11.55
CA PRO A 368 -8.84 6.60 10.43
C PRO A 368 -7.61 7.44 10.07
N TYR A 369 -6.48 6.78 9.85
CA TYR A 369 -5.19 7.38 9.55
C TYR A 369 -4.66 6.89 8.22
N THR A 370 -4.04 7.79 7.47
CA THR A 370 -3.09 7.45 6.43
C THR A 370 -1.77 7.05 7.08
N LEU A 371 -1.19 5.95 6.61
CA LEU A 371 0.01 5.35 7.17
C LEU A 371 1.15 5.47 6.16
N ARG A 372 2.19 6.23 6.48
CA ARG A 372 3.41 6.29 5.67
C ARG A 372 4.58 5.70 6.44
N LEU A 373 5.17 4.66 5.89
CA LEU A 373 6.37 4.03 6.42
C LEU A 373 7.54 4.27 5.48
N VAL A 374 8.69 4.62 6.04
CA VAL A 374 9.94 4.77 5.30
C VAL A 374 10.99 3.89 5.93
N SER A 375 11.47 2.90 5.18
CA SER A 375 12.57 2.02 5.58
C SER A 375 13.88 2.52 5.00
N GLU A 376 14.77 2.98 5.86
CA GLU A 376 16.13 3.41 5.54
C GLU A 376 17.09 2.25 5.80
N VAL A 377 17.71 1.72 4.75
CA VAL A 377 18.73 0.67 4.90
C VAL A 377 20.04 1.32 5.34
N LEU A 378 20.48 0.98 6.55
CA LEU A 378 21.71 1.50 7.13
C LEU A 378 22.91 0.61 6.84
N SER A 379 22.70 -0.70 6.74
CA SER A 379 23.71 -1.68 6.35
C SER A 379 23.06 -2.89 5.66
N SER A 380 23.78 -3.51 4.73
CA SER A 380 23.28 -4.63 3.93
C SER A 380 24.31 -5.74 3.75
N ASN A 381 23.97 -6.93 4.25
CA ASN A 381 24.64 -8.18 3.89
C ASN A 381 23.65 -9.36 3.78
N GLY A 382 22.41 -9.08 3.40
CA GLY A 382 21.34 -10.09 3.36
C GLY A 382 19.98 -9.42 3.41
N SER A 383 18.97 -10.06 2.85
CA SER A 383 17.65 -9.48 2.52
C SER A 383 17.18 -8.32 3.40
N THR A 384 17.45 -7.12 2.90
CA THR A 384 17.01 -5.86 3.51
C THR A 384 15.52 -5.65 3.38
N SER A 385 14.87 -6.22 2.36
CA SER A 385 13.41 -6.17 2.23
C SER A 385 12.71 -6.88 3.40
N MET A 386 13.21 -8.04 3.82
CA MET A 386 12.66 -8.75 4.98
C MET A 386 13.00 -8.07 6.30
N ALA A 387 14.17 -7.43 6.39
CA ALA A 387 14.49 -6.55 7.52
C ALA A 387 13.57 -5.31 7.57
N SER A 388 13.15 -4.77 6.41
CA SER A 388 12.17 -3.68 6.33
C SER A 388 10.79 -4.10 6.81
N VAL A 389 10.33 -5.32 6.51
CA VAL A 389 9.08 -5.87 7.09
C VAL A 389 9.16 -5.88 8.62
N CYS A 390 10.26 -6.42 9.17
CA CYS A 390 10.46 -6.48 10.61
C CYS A 390 10.54 -5.08 11.25
N GLY A 391 11.32 -4.17 10.67
CA GLY A 391 11.44 -2.78 11.13
C GLY A 391 10.13 -2.02 11.05
N SER A 392 9.34 -2.22 9.99
CA SER A 392 8.00 -1.67 9.83
C SER A 392 7.03 -2.16 10.91
N THR A 393 7.00 -3.47 11.19
CA THR A 393 6.18 -4.03 12.28
C THR A 393 6.50 -3.35 13.61
N LEU A 394 7.79 -3.27 13.96
CA LEU A 394 8.25 -2.59 15.17
C LEU A 394 7.80 -1.12 15.19
N SER A 395 7.96 -0.42 14.07
CA SER A 395 7.62 1.00 13.96
C SER A 395 6.11 1.26 14.00
N LEU A 396 5.27 0.35 13.49
CA LEU A 396 3.81 0.43 13.59
C LEU A 396 3.34 0.23 15.02
N MET A 397 3.89 -0.79 15.69
CA MET A 397 3.60 -1.09 17.09
C MET A 397 4.03 0.08 18.00
N ASP A 398 5.21 0.63 17.76
CA ASP A 398 5.72 1.81 18.48
C ASP A 398 4.87 3.06 18.24
N ALA A 399 4.32 3.24 17.02
CA ALA A 399 3.41 4.33 16.71
C ALA A 399 2.01 4.19 17.33
N GLY A 400 1.70 3.04 17.93
CA GLY A 400 0.38 2.72 18.48
C GLY A 400 -0.66 2.34 17.42
N VAL A 401 -0.22 1.90 16.23
CA VAL A 401 -1.13 1.37 15.21
C VAL A 401 -1.62 -0.01 15.68
N PRO A 402 -2.94 -0.24 15.80
CA PRO A 402 -3.50 -1.50 16.28
C PRO A 402 -3.47 -2.56 15.18
N ILE A 403 -2.28 -2.98 14.77
CA ILE A 403 -2.12 -4.09 13.81
C ILE A 403 -2.70 -5.38 14.40
N SER A 404 -3.37 -6.18 13.57
CA SER A 404 -4.06 -7.40 14.02
C SER A 404 -3.08 -8.48 14.53
N ALA A 405 -1.87 -8.52 13.98
CA ALA A 405 -0.78 -9.38 14.40
C ALA A 405 0.59 -8.83 13.94
N PRO A 406 1.68 -9.10 14.68
CA PRO A 406 3.03 -8.74 14.28
C PRO A 406 3.51 -9.63 13.12
N VAL A 407 4.16 -9.02 12.11
CA VAL A 407 4.68 -9.71 10.92
C VAL A 407 6.21 -9.75 10.97
N ALA A 408 6.80 -10.91 10.68
CA ALA A 408 8.23 -11.07 10.49
C ALA A 408 8.54 -11.60 9.08
N GLY A 409 9.76 -11.34 8.60
CA GLY A 409 10.22 -11.79 7.30
C GLY A 409 11.57 -12.50 7.35
N ILE A 410 11.73 -13.55 6.55
CA ILE A 410 12.98 -14.29 6.36
C ILE A 410 13.32 -14.43 4.87
N ALA A 411 14.60 -14.42 4.56
CA ALA A 411 15.10 -14.78 3.24
C ALA A 411 15.83 -16.10 3.31
N MET A 412 15.54 -16.92 2.32
CA MET A 412 15.94 -18.30 2.20
C MET A 412 16.65 -18.46 0.86
N GLY A 413 17.54 -19.43 0.77
CA GLY A 413 18.17 -19.79 -0.48
C GLY A 413 18.31 -21.28 -0.62
N LEU A 414 18.72 -21.71 -1.80
CA LEU A 414 19.03 -23.10 -2.09
C LEU A 414 20.24 -23.18 -2.99
N ILE A 415 21.10 -24.12 -2.68
CA ILE A 415 22.22 -24.54 -3.53
C ILE A 415 21.97 -25.99 -3.89
N SER A 416 22.14 -26.32 -5.16
CA SER A 416 22.05 -27.70 -5.66
C SER A 416 23.21 -28.09 -6.55
N GLU A 417 23.41 -29.38 -6.75
CA GLU A 417 24.33 -29.91 -7.73
C GLU A 417 23.72 -31.15 -8.38
N GLY A 418 23.92 -31.29 -9.69
CA GLY A 418 23.27 -32.32 -10.49
C GLY A 418 21.77 -32.05 -10.69
N ASP A 419 21.08 -33.06 -11.20
CA ASP A 419 19.62 -33.04 -11.32
C ASP A 419 19.01 -33.45 -9.98
N VAL A 420 18.43 -32.49 -9.27
CA VAL A 420 17.79 -32.69 -7.95
C VAL A 420 16.55 -33.59 -7.99
N THR A 421 16.07 -33.95 -9.17
CA THR A 421 15.00 -34.94 -9.35
C THR A 421 15.51 -36.38 -9.39
N THR A 422 16.83 -36.56 -9.38
CA THR A 422 17.50 -37.87 -9.45
C THR A 422 18.23 -38.19 -8.14
N ASP A 423 18.51 -39.48 -7.90
CA ASP A 423 19.26 -39.94 -6.70
C ASP A 423 20.70 -39.39 -6.63
N GLU A 424 21.23 -38.89 -7.76
CA GLU A 424 22.57 -38.30 -7.84
C GLU A 424 22.58 -36.80 -7.49
N GLY A 425 21.40 -36.17 -7.45
CA GLY A 425 21.24 -34.76 -7.12
C GLY A 425 21.44 -34.47 -5.64
N ARG A 426 22.19 -33.41 -5.33
CA ARG A 426 22.38 -32.91 -3.97
C ARG A 426 21.78 -31.52 -3.84
N TYR A 427 21.17 -31.20 -2.70
CA TYR A 427 20.72 -29.83 -2.41
C TYR A 427 20.80 -29.50 -0.93
N VAL A 428 20.92 -28.21 -0.62
CA VAL A 428 20.89 -27.66 0.74
C VAL A 428 20.03 -26.39 0.75
N VAL A 429 19.05 -26.35 1.66
CA VAL A 429 18.23 -25.17 1.93
C VAL A 429 18.90 -24.32 3.01
N LEU A 430 19.09 -23.04 2.72
CA LEU A 430 19.77 -22.07 3.57
C LEU A 430 18.77 -21.09 4.19
N SER A 431 18.79 -20.98 5.51
CA SER A 431 18.07 -19.97 6.28
C SER A 431 18.87 -18.68 6.41
N ASP A 432 18.19 -17.54 6.28
CA ASP A 432 18.74 -16.20 6.47
C ASP A 432 20.03 -15.98 5.65
N ILE A 433 19.86 -16.02 4.32
CA ILE A 433 20.97 -15.95 3.37
C ILE A 433 21.70 -14.60 3.41
N GLN A 434 23.01 -14.67 3.16
CA GLN A 434 23.87 -13.52 2.92
C GLN A 434 23.85 -13.09 1.45
N GLY A 435 24.35 -11.89 1.14
CA GLY A 435 24.44 -11.40 -0.24
C GLY A 435 25.26 -12.32 -1.16
N MET A 436 26.34 -12.92 -0.64
CA MET A 436 27.14 -13.90 -1.39
C MET A 436 26.35 -15.19 -1.68
N GLU A 437 25.59 -15.68 -0.71
CA GLU A 437 24.80 -16.91 -0.86
C GLU A 437 23.63 -16.72 -1.86
N ASP A 438 23.02 -15.53 -1.89
CA ASP A 438 22.02 -15.13 -2.90
C ASP A 438 22.62 -15.11 -4.32
N HIS A 439 23.80 -14.49 -4.45
CA HIS A 439 24.48 -14.38 -5.73
C HIS A 439 24.86 -15.75 -6.31
N LEU A 440 25.36 -16.65 -5.46
CA LEU A 440 25.87 -17.96 -5.83
C LEU A 440 24.82 -19.08 -5.81
N GLY A 441 23.65 -18.83 -5.21
CA GLY A 441 22.55 -19.78 -5.07
C GLY A 441 21.70 -19.96 -6.32
N ASP A 442 20.98 -21.07 -6.37
CA ASP A 442 20.15 -21.53 -7.49
C ASP A 442 18.68 -21.15 -7.34
N MET A 443 18.24 -20.88 -6.11
CA MET A 443 16.95 -20.28 -5.80
C MET A 443 17.11 -19.34 -4.61
N ASP A 444 16.44 -18.20 -4.67
CA ASP A 444 16.24 -17.32 -3.53
C ASP A 444 14.75 -17.07 -3.32
N PHE A 445 14.29 -17.15 -2.07
CA PHE A 445 12.90 -16.85 -1.76
C PHE A 445 12.75 -16.16 -0.42
N LYS A 446 11.70 -15.36 -0.31
CA LYS A 446 11.46 -14.44 0.79
C LYS A 446 10.06 -14.71 1.30
N VAL A 447 9.94 -15.03 2.57
CA VAL A 447 8.68 -15.38 3.22
C VAL A 447 8.44 -14.38 4.34
N ALA A 448 7.29 -13.70 4.29
CA ALA A 448 6.81 -12.85 5.35
C ALA A 448 5.45 -13.34 5.83
N GLY A 449 5.16 -13.13 7.11
CA GLY A 449 3.93 -13.63 7.71
C GLY A 449 3.89 -13.46 9.22
N THR A 450 2.75 -13.80 9.78
CA THR A 450 2.48 -13.82 11.21
C THR A 450 2.74 -15.22 11.77
N GLU A 451 2.30 -15.47 13.00
CA GLU A 451 2.24 -16.82 13.56
C GLU A 451 1.21 -17.71 12.87
N LYS A 452 0.14 -17.13 12.31
CA LYS A 452 -0.97 -17.89 11.70
C LYS A 452 -0.64 -18.38 10.29
N GLY A 453 0.11 -17.59 9.53
CA GLY A 453 0.44 -17.93 8.15
C GLY A 453 1.24 -16.86 7.42
N ILE A 454 1.39 -17.08 6.11
CA ILE A 454 2.10 -16.22 5.17
C ILE A 454 1.23 -15.01 4.84
N THR A 455 1.86 -13.84 4.81
CA THR A 455 1.27 -12.60 4.29
C THR A 455 1.87 -12.19 2.95
N ALA A 456 3.13 -12.53 2.70
CA ALA A 456 3.75 -12.36 1.39
C ALA A 456 4.82 -13.42 1.11
N LEU A 457 4.94 -13.79 -0.15
CA LEU A 457 5.95 -14.72 -0.65
C LEU A 457 6.54 -14.19 -1.94
N GLN A 458 7.86 -14.23 -2.09
CA GLN A 458 8.53 -13.95 -3.35
C GLN A 458 9.58 -15.03 -3.59
N MET A 459 9.61 -15.61 -4.79
CA MET A 459 10.55 -16.66 -5.14
C MET A 459 11.10 -16.40 -6.54
N ASP A 460 12.41 -16.55 -6.68
CA ASP A 460 13.13 -16.51 -7.94
C ASP A 460 13.98 -17.78 -8.06
N ILE A 461 13.68 -18.60 -9.08
CA ILE A 461 14.33 -19.88 -9.32
C ILE A 461 15.17 -19.75 -10.60
N LYS A 462 16.47 -20.05 -10.49
CA LYS A 462 17.44 -19.93 -11.59
C LYS A 462 17.71 -21.27 -12.29
N ILE A 463 17.18 -22.37 -11.75
CA ILE A 463 17.32 -23.73 -12.28
C ILE A 463 15.95 -24.35 -12.59
N THR A 464 15.93 -25.32 -13.49
CA THR A 464 14.71 -26.10 -13.78
C THR A 464 14.59 -27.30 -12.85
N GLY A 465 13.38 -27.83 -12.67
CA GLY A 465 13.16 -29.13 -12.04
C GLY A 465 13.15 -29.17 -10.50
N LEU A 466 12.86 -28.07 -9.80
CA LEU A 466 12.61 -28.15 -8.35
C LEU A 466 11.30 -28.90 -8.08
N SER A 467 11.35 -29.97 -7.27
CA SER A 467 10.16 -30.71 -6.87
C SER A 467 9.32 -29.91 -5.85
N PHE A 468 8.01 -30.12 -5.87
CA PHE A 468 7.12 -29.49 -4.88
C PHE A 468 7.38 -29.98 -3.45
N GLU A 469 7.91 -31.18 -3.26
CA GLU A 469 8.32 -31.71 -1.96
C GLU A 469 9.53 -30.94 -1.40
N LEU A 470 10.48 -30.58 -2.25
CA LEU A 470 11.62 -29.74 -1.86
C LEU A 470 11.14 -28.33 -1.48
N LEU A 471 10.18 -27.77 -2.23
CA LEU A 471 9.56 -26.47 -1.89
C LEU A 471 8.82 -26.52 -0.56
N GLU A 472 8.11 -27.61 -0.27
CA GLU A 472 7.43 -27.83 1.01
C GLU A 472 8.41 -27.80 2.19
N ASN A 473 9.51 -28.56 2.09
CA ASN A 473 10.58 -28.57 3.08
C ASN A 473 11.22 -27.17 3.26
N ALA A 474 11.41 -26.45 2.16
CA ALA A 474 11.98 -25.12 2.18
C ALA A 474 11.04 -24.10 2.87
N LEU A 475 9.73 -24.18 2.62
CA LEU A 475 8.72 -23.36 3.27
C LEU A 475 8.61 -23.66 4.76
N GLU A 476 8.70 -24.93 5.18
CA GLU A 476 8.69 -25.28 6.60
C GLU A 476 9.92 -24.74 7.33
N GLN A 477 11.12 -24.88 6.75
CA GLN A 477 12.33 -24.28 7.32
C GLN A 477 12.21 -22.74 7.38
N ALA A 478 11.57 -22.11 6.39
CA ALA A 478 11.28 -20.68 6.41
C ALA A 478 10.30 -20.30 7.52
N ARG A 479 9.26 -21.12 7.77
CA ARG A 479 8.30 -20.92 8.86
C ARG A 479 8.98 -20.96 10.21
N GLU A 480 9.80 -21.98 10.48
CA GLU A 480 10.58 -22.07 11.72
C GLU A 480 11.43 -20.82 11.94
N GLY A 481 12.10 -20.36 10.89
CA GLY A 481 12.96 -19.20 10.96
C GLY A 481 12.20 -17.88 11.13
N ARG A 482 11.08 -17.71 10.43
CA ARG A 482 10.16 -16.57 10.57
C ARG A 482 9.67 -16.44 12.02
N LEU A 483 9.23 -17.55 12.62
CA LEU A 483 8.76 -17.56 14.01
C LEU A 483 9.87 -17.26 15.01
N TYR A 484 11.11 -17.71 14.75
CA TYR A 484 12.26 -17.32 15.57
C TYR A 484 12.51 -15.81 15.53
N ILE A 485 12.50 -15.21 14.34
CA ILE A 485 12.66 -13.75 14.16
C ILE A 485 11.54 -12.99 14.86
N LEU A 486 10.30 -13.45 14.71
CA LEU A 486 9.14 -12.82 15.33
C LEU A 486 9.27 -12.78 16.86
N ARG A 487 9.64 -13.90 17.49
CA ARG A 487 9.90 -13.95 18.95
C ARG A 487 10.96 -12.93 19.37
N LYS A 488 12.04 -12.79 18.60
CA LYS A 488 13.10 -11.81 18.86
C LYS A 488 12.64 -10.36 18.74
N MET A 489 11.70 -10.07 17.85
CA MET A 489 11.08 -8.74 17.75
C MET A 489 10.19 -8.44 18.96
N LEU A 490 9.42 -9.43 19.42
CA LEU A 490 8.51 -9.27 20.56
C LEU A 490 9.24 -9.09 21.90
N GLU A 491 10.51 -9.49 22.00
CA GLU A 491 11.38 -9.12 23.13
C GLU A 491 11.58 -7.60 23.26
N ALA A 492 11.52 -6.85 22.15
CA ALA A 492 11.68 -5.39 22.14
C ALA A 492 10.35 -4.64 22.37
N ILE A 493 9.26 -5.14 21.79
CA ILE A 493 7.91 -4.59 21.95
C ILE A 493 6.87 -5.73 21.86
N PRO A 494 6.27 -6.17 22.98
CA PRO A 494 5.37 -7.34 22.98
C PRO A 494 4.01 -7.11 22.29
N GLU A 495 3.50 -5.89 22.35
CA GLU A 495 2.19 -5.49 21.80
C GLU A 495 2.26 -4.03 21.30
N PRO A 496 1.38 -3.61 20.37
CA PRO A 496 1.27 -2.22 19.99
C PRO A 496 1.07 -1.30 21.21
N ARG A 497 1.64 -0.09 21.17
CA ARG A 497 1.40 0.90 22.24
C ARG A 497 -0.09 1.22 22.32
N LYS A 498 -0.60 1.31 23.54
CA LYS A 498 -2.01 1.64 23.81
C LYS A 498 -2.37 3.08 23.47
N GLU A 499 -1.37 3.96 23.52
CA GLU A 499 -1.52 5.38 23.21
C GLU A 499 -0.66 5.73 21.99
N LEU A 500 -1.21 6.56 21.11
CA LEU A 500 -0.46 7.16 20.02
C LEU A 500 0.62 8.11 20.55
N SER A 501 1.69 8.27 19.79
CA SER A 501 2.72 9.27 20.08
C SER A 501 2.11 10.65 20.30
N SER A 502 2.66 11.41 21.26
CA SER A 502 2.23 12.80 21.53
C SER A 502 2.45 13.73 20.33
N ASN A 503 3.31 13.34 19.38
CA ASN A 503 3.57 14.09 18.16
C ASN A 503 2.60 13.70 17.02
N ALA A 504 1.86 12.59 17.16
CA ALA A 504 0.90 12.17 16.16
C ALA A 504 -0.39 13.02 16.24
N PRO A 505 -1.04 13.30 15.11
CA PRO A 505 -2.35 13.97 15.13
C PRO A 505 -3.37 13.06 15.83
N ARG A 506 -4.15 13.62 16.76
CA ARG A 506 -5.32 12.90 17.31
C ARG A 506 -6.50 13.18 16.40
N ILE A 507 -7.15 12.12 15.92
CA ILE A 507 -8.34 12.21 15.08
C ILE A 507 -9.54 11.89 15.95
N ILE A 508 -10.45 12.84 16.08
CA ILE A 508 -11.77 12.62 16.64
C ILE A 508 -12.71 12.37 15.47
N THR A 509 -13.40 11.25 15.49
CA THR A 509 -14.41 10.89 14.49
C THR A 509 -15.80 11.12 15.08
N ILE A 510 -16.62 11.90 14.37
CA ILE A 510 -18.05 12.04 14.66
C ILE A 510 -18.86 11.75 13.40
N HIS A 511 -20.14 11.41 13.58
CA HIS A 511 -21.05 11.19 12.46
C HIS A 511 -22.18 12.22 12.50
N ILE A 512 -22.42 12.88 11.37
CA ILE A 512 -23.48 13.87 11.20
C ILE A 512 -24.43 13.39 10.10
N ASP A 513 -25.65 13.92 10.11
CA ASP A 513 -26.59 13.69 9.01
C ASP A 513 -26.00 14.21 7.67
N PRO A 514 -25.93 13.38 6.60
CA PRO A 514 -25.43 13.77 5.28
C PRO A 514 -26.08 15.05 4.73
N GLU A 515 -27.37 15.30 5.02
CA GLU A 515 -28.07 16.51 4.58
C GLU A 515 -27.51 17.79 5.23
N LYS A 516 -26.79 17.66 6.35
CA LYS A 516 -26.23 18.77 7.12
C LYS A 516 -24.76 19.05 6.81
N ILE A 517 -24.10 18.23 5.98
CA ILE A 517 -22.71 18.47 5.52
C ILE A 517 -22.55 19.89 4.96
N GLY A 518 -23.51 20.34 4.15
CA GLY A 518 -23.51 21.68 3.56
C GLY A 518 -23.47 22.82 4.59
N LYS A 519 -24.04 22.62 5.80
CA LYS A 519 -23.99 23.60 6.90
C LYS A 519 -22.59 23.69 7.51
N VAL A 520 -21.91 22.56 7.67
CA VAL A 520 -20.56 22.50 8.25
C VAL A 520 -19.53 23.07 7.28
N ILE A 521 -19.63 22.75 5.99
CA ILE A 521 -18.74 23.29 4.94
C ILE A 521 -18.98 24.80 4.75
N GLY A 522 -20.26 25.19 4.66
CA GLY A 522 -20.69 26.55 4.38
C GLY A 522 -20.37 27.01 2.93
N PRO A 523 -20.85 28.19 2.51
CA PRO A 523 -20.65 28.68 1.15
C PRO A 523 -19.16 28.79 0.78
N GLY A 524 -18.73 28.06 -0.25
CA GLY A 524 -17.34 28.05 -0.73
C GLY A 524 -16.32 27.47 0.27
N GLY A 525 -16.77 26.68 1.25
CA GLY A 525 -15.90 26.12 2.29
C GLY A 525 -15.47 27.14 3.36
N LYS A 526 -16.14 28.30 3.44
CA LYS A 526 -15.76 29.36 4.37
C LYS A 526 -15.89 28.94 5.83
N MET A 527 -16.93 28.17 6.18
CA MET A 527 -17.22 27.79 7.56
C MET A 527 -16.23 26.75 8.06
N ILE A 528 -16.02 25.67 7.32
CA ILE A 528 -15.02 24.64 7.65
C ILE A 528 -13.60 25.22 7.70
N ARG A 529 -13.24 26.17 6.83
CA ARG A 529 -11.93 26.86 6.90
C ARG A 529 -11.80 27.72 8.15
N ARG A 530 -12.88 28.38 8.57
CA ARG A 530 -12.91 29.15 9.81
C ARG A 530 -12.68 28.23 11.01
N ILE A 531 -13.45 27.14 11.14
CA ILE A 531 -13.30 26.18 12.25
C ILE A 531 -11.87 25.61 12.29
N GLN A 532 -11.32 25.21 11.13
CA GLN A 532 -9.93 24.74 11.04
C GLN A 532 -8.91 25.78 11.50
N THR A 533 -9.12 27.06 11.17
CA THR A 533 -8.21 28.16 11.53
C THR A 533 -8.35 28.55 13.00
N ASP A 534 -9.59 28.68 13.50
CA ASP A 534 -9.90 29.13 14.85
C ASP A 534 -9.40 28.12 15.91
N TYR A 535 -9.43 26.83 15.59
CA TYR A 535 -9.03 25.75 16.51
C TYR A 535 -7.69 25.09 16.18
N ASP A 536 -7.01 25.50 15.11
CA ASP A 536 -5.76 24.86 14.63
C ASP A 536 -5.93 23.34 14.43
N VAL A 537 -6.97 22.97 13.67
CA VAL A 537 -7.33 21.58 13.35
C VAL A 537 -7.45 21.39 11.85
N LYS A 538 -7.28 20.16 11.37
CA LYS A 538 -7.70 19.76 10.01
C LYS A 538 -9.03 19.03 10.12
N ILE A 539 -9.98 19.36 9.24
CA ILE A 539 -11.29 18.72 9.21
C ILE A 539 -11.50 18.12 7.82
N ASP A 540 -11.85 16.84 7.81
CA ASP A 540 -12.31 16.12 6.62
C ASP A 540 -13.72 15.60 6.84
N ILE A 541 -14.51 15.56 5.76
CA ILE A 541 -15.92 15.15 5.81
C ILE A 541 -16.16 14.25 4.61
N ASP A 542 -16.54 13.01 4.87
CA ASP A 542 -16.96 12.02 3.88
C ASP A 542 -18.41 12.26 3.44
N GLU A 543 -18.78 11.72 2.28
CA GLU A 543 -20.13 11.87 1.71
C GLU A 543 -21.22 11.19 2.55
N ASP A 544 -20.84 10.19 3.36
CA ASP A 544 -21.72 9.46 4.27
C ASP A 544 -22.02 10.23 5.57
N GLY A 545 -21.43 11.41 5.76
CA GLY A 545 -21.59 12.22 6.97
C GLY A 545 -20.55 11.95 8.06
N THR A 546 -19.54 11.12 7.81
CA THR A 546 -18.43 10.93 8.73
C THR A 546 -17.48 12.14 8.71
N VAL A 547 -17.19 12.70 9.88
CA VAL A 547 -16.33 13.88 10.04
C VAL A 547 -15.09 13.49 10.86
N TYR A 548 -13.91 13.66 10.26
CA TYR A 548 -12.62 13.47 10.92
C TYR A 548 -12.02 14.81 11.32
N ILE A 549 -11.77 14.99 12.62
CA ILE A 549 -11.21 16.21 13.19
C ILE A 549 -9.83 15.89 13.74
N ALA A 550 -8.79 16.25 12.97
CA ALA A 550 -7.41 16.00 13.33
C ALA A 550 -6.78 17.22 13.99
N GLY A 551 -6.33 17.11 15.23
CA GLY A 551 -5.67 18.20 15.94
C GLY A 551 -5.23 17.86 17.36
N GLY A 552 -4.67 18.85 18.05
CA GLY A 552 -4.34 18.76 19.47
C GLY A 552 -5.54 19.13 20.35
N VAL A 553 -5.30 20.00 21.33
CA VAL A 553 -6.32 20.47 22.29
C VAL A 553 -7.53 21.16 21.61
N GLY A 554 -7.35 21.69 20.39
CA GLY A 554 -8.43 22.32 19.63
C GLY A 554 -9.48 21.35 19.05
N ALA A 555 -9.17 20.06 18.93
CA ALA A 555 -10.04 19.07 18.30
C ALA A 555 -11.39 18.92 19.02
N GLU A 556 -11.38 18.85 20.35
CA GLU A 556 -12.61 18.73 21.17
C GLU A 556 -13.54 19.95 21.05
N LYS A 557 -12.95 21.14 20.88
CA LYS A 557 -13.71 22.39 20.67
C LYS A 557 -14.34 22.42 19.28
N ALA A 558 -13.57 22.02 18.27
CA ALA A 558 -14.07 21.89 16.91
C ALA A 558 -15.20 20.84 16.82
N GLN A 559 -15.05 19.70 17.50
CA GLN A 559 -16.09 18.69 17.64
C GLN A 559 -17.37 19.30 18.22
N SER A 560 -17.26 19.94 19.39
CA SER A 560 -18.41 20.52 20.08
C SER A 560 -19.17 21.53 19.23
N GLU A 561 -18.43 22.34 18.45
CA GLU A 561 -19.05 23.30 17.53
C GLU A 561 -19.76 22.63 16.36
N ILE A 562 -19.15 21.61 15.73
CA ILE A 562 -19.77 20.87 14.63
C ILE A 562 -21.01 20.12 15.10
N GLU A 563 -20.96 19.49 16.28
CA GLU A 563 -22.12 18.86 16.91
C GLU A 563 -23.23 19.88 17.17
N MET A 564 -22.90 21.06 17.71
CA MET A 564 -23.90 22.12 17.91
C MET A 564 -24.52 22.62 16.59
N MET A 565 -23.75 22.71 15.52
CA MET A 565 -24.24 23.11 14.19
C MET A 565 -25.14 22.05 13.53
N THR A 566 -24.91 20.78 13.85
CA THR A 566 -25.60 19.63 13.23
C THR A 566 -26.70 19.04 14.11
N LYS A 567 -26.79 19.47 15.37
CA LYS A 567 -27.82 19.04 16.32
C LYS A 567 -29.22 19.37 15.80
N ASP A 568 -30.09 18.37 15.85
CA ASP A 568 -31.50 18.57 15.54
C ASP A 568 -32.22 19.35 16.63
N VAL A 569 -33.11 20.22 16.19
CA VAL A 569 -33.98 21.00 17.05
C VAL A 569 -35.25 20.20 17.27
N GLU A 570 -35.31 19.48 18.40
CA GLU A 570 -36.47 18.65 18.75
C GLU A 570 -37.51 19.45 19.55
N PRO A 571 -38.82 19.29 19.26
CA PRO A 571 -39.89 19.83 20.11
C PRO A 571 -39.75 19.34 21.56
N GLY A 572 -39.72 20.27 22.50
CA GLY A 572 -39.59 20.02 23.94
C GLY A 572 -38.22 20.31 24.52
N GLN A 573 -37.17 20.45 23.70
CA GLN A 573 -35.85 20.87 24.19
C GLN A 573 -35.85 22.36 24.56
N ILE A 574 -35.13 22.70 25.64
CA ILE A 574 -34.94 24.08 26.12
C ILE A 574 -33.54 24.54 25.71
N TYR A 575 -33.46 25.69 25.05
CA TYR A 575 -32.22 26.33 24.64
C TYR A 575 -32.09 27.70 25.32
N THR A 576 -30.85 28.11 25.58
CA THR A 576 -30.54 29.51 25.92
C THR A 576 -29.97 30.15 24.67
N GLY A 577 -30.71 31.09 24.08
CA GLY A 577 -30.36 31.70 22.81
C GLY A 577 -30.37 33.22 22.86
N LYS A 578 -29.67 33.87 21.94
CA LYS A 578 -29.57 35.34 21.89
C LYS A 578 -30.63 35.93 20.96
N VAL A 579 -31.28 37.01 21.37
CA VAL A 579 -32.26 37.72 20.53
C VAL A 579 -31.52 38.42 19.39
N VAL A 580 -31.68 37.91 18.16
CA VAL A 580 -31.05 38.47 16.95
C VAL A 580 -31.90 39.56 16.31
N ARG A 581 -33.23 39.47 16.41
CA ARG A 581 -34.15 40.47 15.87
C ARG A 581 -35.45 40.53 16.64
N VAL A 582 -35.99 41.74 16.80
CA VAL A 582 -37.31 41.98 17.40
C VAL A 582 -38.24 42.55 16.33
N GLU A 583 -39.46 42.01 16.27
CA GLU A 583 -40.55 42.48 15.40
C GLU A 583 -41.81 42.71 16.25
N PRO A 584 -42.80 43.50 15.80
CA PRO A 584 -43.99 43.82 16.59
C PRO A 584 -44.83 42.61 17.05
N TYR A 585 -44.65 41.45 16.40
CA TYR A 585 -45.39 40.22 16.68
C TYR A 585 -44.57 39.14 17.39
N GLY A 586 -43.27 39.35 17.62
CA GLY A 586 -42.42 38.36 18.28
C GLY A 586 -40.93 38.69 18.22
N ALA A 587 -40.14 37.87 18.89
CA ALA A 587 -38.68 37.96 18.90
C ALA A 587 -38.07 36.74 18.22
N PHE A 588 -37.06 36.96 17.38
CA PHE A 588 -36.25 35.90 16.79
C PHE A 588 -35.05 35.66 17.71
N VAL A 589 -34.94 34.42 18.17
CA VAL A 589 -33.89 33.97 19.09
C VAL A 589 -33.05 32.94 18.37
N GLU A 590 -31.75 33.18 18.28
CA GLU A 590 -30.78 32.24 17.73
C GLU A 590 -30.50 31.18 18.81
N ILE A 591 -30.97 29.95 18.58
CA ILE A 591 -30.92 28.84 19.55
C ILE A 591 -29.74 27.90 19.30
N LEU A 592 -29.26 27.84 18.05
CA LEU A 592 -28.05 27.16 17.60
C LEU A 592 -27.40 28.06 16.53
N PRO A 593 -26.08 27.95 16.27
CA PRO A 593 -25.40 28.79 15.30
C PRO A 593 -26.10 28.78 13.92
N GLY A 594 -26.65 29.93 13.52
CA GLY A 594 -27.38 30.10 12.25
C GLY A 594 -28.79 29.51 12.22
N VAL A 595 -29.36 29.11 13.36
CA VAL A 595 -30.73 28.59 13.49
C VAL A 595 -31.57 29.51 14.37
N ASP A 596 -32.45 30.26 13.72
CA ASP A 596 -33.36 31.18 14.39
C ASP A 596 -34.72 30.52 14.63
N GLY A 597 -35.22 30.62 15.86
CA GLY A 597 -36.60 30.34 16.19
C GLY A 597 -37.37 31.59 16.59
N MET A 598 -38.68 31.62 16.31
CA MET A 598 -39.53 32.77 16.62
C MET A 598 -40.33 32.51 17.89
N VAL A 599 -40.15 33.38 18.89
CA VAL A 599 -41.01 33.48 20.07
C VAL A 599 -42.13 34.47 19.74
N HIS A 600 -43.36 33.99 19.64
CA HIS A 600 -44.51 34.88 19.42
C HIS A 600 -44.76 35.77 20.65
N ILE A 601 -45.32 36.97 20.47
CA ILE A 601 -45.55 37.92 21.58
C ILE A 601 -46.37 37.32 22.74
N SER A 602 -47.27 36.38 22.44
CA SER A 602 -48.08 35.68 23.43
C SER A 602 -47.36 34.57 24.19
N GLN A 603 -46.09 34.28 23.85
CA GLN A 603 -45.27 33.22 24.43
C GLN A 603 -44.00 33.78 25.11
N LEU A 604 -43.88 35.11 25.22
CA LEU A 604 -42.71 35.81 25.77
C LEU A 604 -42.69 35.88 27.30
N ALA A 605 -43.86 35.91 27.94
CA ALA A 605 -43.99 36.06 29.39
C ALA A 605 -45.26 35.35 29.89
N ASP A 606 -45.35 35.16 31.21
CA ASP A 606 -46.51 34.64 31.95
C ASP A 606 -47.68 35.65 32.04
N TYR A 607 -47.47 36.89 31.61
CA TYR A 607 -48.48 37.94 31.52
C TYR A 607 -48.63 38.50 30.10
N ARG A 608 -49.72 39.24 29.86
CA ARG A 608 -49.99 39.84 28.54
C ARG A 608 -49.02 40.98 28.25
N VAL A 609 -48.14 40.75 27.29
CA VAL A 609 -47.15 41.73 26.82
C VAL A 609 -47.79 42.71 25.82
N PRO A 610 -47.75 44.04 26.06
CA PRO A 610 -48.27 45.04 25.12
C PRO A 610 -47.35 45.29 23.93
N LYS A 611 -46.03 45.29 24.14
CA LYS A 611 -44.98 45.44 23.11
C LYS A 611 -43.82 44.51 23.40
N VAL A 612 -43.24 43.91 22.36
CA VAL A 612 -42.14 42.93 22.49
C VAL A 612 -40.90 43.59 23.11
N GLU A 613 -40.66 44.85 22.75
CA GLU A 613 -39.52 45.66 23.21
C GLU A 613 -39.55 45.97 24.72
N ASP A 614 -40.71 45.80 25.37
CA ASP A 614 -40.85 46.00 26.82
C ASP A 614 -40.28 44.81 27.62
N VAL A 615 -40.05 43.67 26.96
CA VAL A 615 -39.66 42.39 27.61
C VAL A 615 -38.32 41.87 27.11
N VAL A 616 -37.97 42.14 25.85
CA VAL A 616 -36.72 41.66 25.24
C VAL A 616 -36.15 42.71 24.28
N GLN A 617 -34.84 42.90 24.33
CA GLN A 617 -34.07 43.72 23.40
C GLN A 617 -33.16 42.85 22.53
N VAL A 618 -32.75 43.39 21.37
CA VAL A 618 -31.76 42.75 20.52
C VAL A 618 -30.46 42.61 21.32
N GLY A 619 -29.95 41.38 21.40
CA GLY A 619 -28.78 41.02 22.17
C GLY A 619 -29.05 40.37 23.52
N ASP A 620 -30.30 40.32 24.01
CA ASP A 620 -30.63 39.66 25.27
C ASP A 620 -30.53 38.13 25.17
N ASP A 621 -30.11 37.48 26.25
CA ASP A 621 -30.08 36.02 26.36
C ASP A 621 -31.42 35.52 26.93
N LEU A 622 -32.08 34.61 26.20
CA LEU A 622 -33.41 34.10 26.50
C LEU A 622 -33.43 32.58 26.61
N MET A 623 -33.96 32.05 27.72
CA MET A 623 -34.31 30.62 27.82
C MET A 623 -35.67 30.35 27.17
N VAL A 624 -35.69 29.45 26.19
CA VAL A 624 -36.85 29.18 25.33
C VAL A 624 -36.96 27.69 25.03
N MET A 625 -38.19 27.17 25.05
CA MET A 625 -38.50 25.80 24.66
C MET A 625 -38.97 25.75 23.21
N VAL A 626 -38.52 24.76 22.45
CA VAL A 626 -39.05 24.48 21.11
C VAL A 626 -40.44 23.85 21.24
N ILE A 627 -41.45 24.49 20.68
CA ILE A 627 -42.85 24.00 20.79
C ILE A 627 -43.34 23.34 19.52
N ASP A 628 -42.77 23.72 18.36
CA ASP A 628 -43.16 23.20 17.06
C ASP A 628 -42.06 23.45 16.03
N VAL A 629 -41.90 22.51 15.09
CA VAL A 629 -41.08 22.67 13.89
C VAL A 629 -41.99 22.43 12.70
N ASP A 630 -42.28 23.49 11.94
CA ASP A 630 -43.18 23.44 10.78
C ASP A 630 -42.51 22.70 9.60
N PRO A 631 -43.25 22.06 8.68
CA PRO A 631 -42.66 21.37 7.52
C PRO A 631 -41.84 22.28 6.58
N ASN A 632 -42.01 23.60 6.69
CA ASN A 632 -41.22 24.60 5.97
C ASN A 632 -39.93 25.00 6.70
N GLY A 633 -39.53 24.28 7.77
CA GLY A 633 -38.33 24.56 8.56
C GLY A 633 -38.46 25.72 9.55
N LYS A 634 -39.67 26.24 9.80
CA LYS A 634 -39.89 27.33 10.76
C LYS A 634 -40.02 26.79 12.19
N ILE A 635 -39.13 27.25 13.07
CA ILE A 635 -39.09 26.82 14.48
C ILE A 635 -39.88 27.81 15.32
N ARG A 636 -40.85 27.30 16.07
CA ARG A 636 -41.62 28.07 17.06
C ARG A 636 -41.06 27.82 18.45
N LEU A 637 -40.89 28.90 19.19
CA LEU A 637 -40.30 28.91 20.52
C LEU A 637 -41.28 29.49 21.54
N SER A 638 -41.17 29.06 22.80
CA SER A 638 -41.91 29.63 23.92
C SER A 638 -41.02 29.82 25.14
N ARG A 639 -40.97 31.06 25.66
CA ARG A 639 -40.38 31.38 26.97
C ARG A 639 -41.37 31.09 28.09
N GLN A 640 -42.66 31.31 27.86
CA GLN A 640 -43.72 31.03 28.82
C GLN A 640 -43.78 29.55 29.20
N ALA A 641 -43.56 28.64 28.24
CA ALA A 641 -43.47 27.20 28.50
C ALA A 641 -42.35 26.85 29.48
N VAL A 642 -41.22 27.57 29.44
CA VAL A 642 -40.11 27.40 30.39
C VAL A 642 -40.47 27.97 31.77
N LEU A 643 -41.10 29.15 31.82
CA LEU A 643 -41.48 29.83 33.06
C LEU A 643 -42.58 29.08 33.85
N GLU A 644 -43.54 28.49 33.14
CA GLU A 644 -44.67 27.79 33.75
C GLU A 644 -44.53 26.26 33.77
N GLY A 645 -43.44 25.72 33.21
CA GLY A 645 -43.15 24.28 33.21
C GLY A 645 -44.08 23.43 32.32
N TRP A 646 -44.51 23.98 31.18
CA TRP A 646 -45.41 23.27 30.26
C TRP A 646 -44.68 22.19 29.44
N THR A 647 -45.42 21.17 29.02
CA THR A 647 -44.95 20.25 27.98
C THR A 647 -45.03 20.89 26.58
N ALA A 648 -44.22 20.41 25.62
CA ALA A 648 -44.24 20.91 24.25
C ALA A 648 -45.64 20.84 23.60
N ALA A 649 -46.41 19.79 23.92
CA ALA A 649 -47.77 19.61 23.43
C ALA A 649 -48.75 20.67 23.99
N GLU A 650 -48.68 20.94 25.29
CA GLU A 650 -49.50 21.97 25.95
C GLU A 650 -49.17 23.37 25.45
N ALA A 651 -47.88 23.66 25.28
CA ALA A 651 -47.41 24.93 24.75
C ALA A 651 -47.88 25.16 23.30
N ARG A 652 -47.81 24.11 22.46
CA ARG A 652 -48.29 24.14 21.06
C ARG A 652 -49.80 24.33 20.97
N GLU A 653 -50.58 23.71 21.86
CA GLU A 653 -52.04 23.88 21.88
C GLU A 653 -52.46 25.29 22.30
N ARG A 654 -51.79 25.86 23.30
CA ARG A 654 -52.04 27.23 23.77
C ARG A 654 -51.64 28.29 22.74
N ASP A 655 -50.56 28.05 21.99
CA ASP A 655 -50.17 28.90 20.87
C ASP A 655 -51.21 28.90 19.72
N ARG A 656 -51.72 27.71 19.36
CA ARG A 656 -52.76 27.56 18.33
C ARG A 656 -54.10 28.19 18.73
N LYS A 657 -54.53 28.06 19.99
CA LYS A 657 -55.76 28.68 20.50
C LYS A 657 -55.74 30.21 20.46
N ASN A 658 -54.56 30.83 20.54
CA ASN A 658 -54.42 32.29 20.47
C ASN A 658 -54.32 32.82 19.04
N SER A 659 -53.76 32.06 18.09
CA SER A 659 -53.71 32.46 16.67
C SER A 659 -55.06 32.38 15.94
N SER A 660 -55.98 31.49 16.37
CA SER A 660 -57.31 31.35 15.72
C SER A 660 -58.30 32.48 16.06
N ARG A 661 -58.05 33.28 17.10
CA ARG A 661 -58.92 34.40 17.50
C ARG A 661 -58.75 35.66 16.66
N GLY A 662 -57.73 35.74 15.80
CA GLY A 662 -57.42 36.92 14.99
C GLY A 662 -58.08 36.99 13.60
N ARG A 663 -58.81 35.96 13.14
CA ARG A 663 -59.24 35.85 11.73
C ARG A 663 -60.75 35.95 11.47
N SER A 664 -61.53 36.44 12.43
CA SER A 664 -62.98 36.64 12.27
C SER A 664 -63.40 38.06 12.64
N GLY A 665 -63.38 38.97 11.66
CA GLY A 665 -64.00 40.28 11.81
C GLY A 665 -63.74 41.21 10.61
N GLY A 666 -64.66 41.27 9.64
CA GLY A 666 -64.48 42.20 8.52
C GLY A 666 -65.48 42.18 7.36
N ARG A 667 -66.79 42.28 7.66
CA ARG A 667 -67.86 42.92 6.85
C ARG A 667 -68.24 42.44 5.44
N ASP A 668 -69.48 41.96 5.36
CA ASP A 668 -70.45 42.15 4.28
C ASP A 668 -70.45 43.58 3.70
N ARG A 669 -70.49 43.69 2.36
CA ARG A 669 -71.53 44.43 1.61
C ARG A 669 -71.44 44.27 0.09
N ASP A 670 -72.61 43.96 -0.46
CA ASP A 670 -73.20 44.38 -1.74
C ASP A 670 -72.71 43.88 -3.10
N ARG A 671 -73.62 43.07 -3.66
CA ARG A 671 -73.98 42.85 -5.06
C ARG A 671 -73.81 44.08 -5.97
N ARG A 672 -73.23 43.87 -7.17
CA ARG A 672 -73.92 44.00 -8.47
C ARG A 672 -73.00 43.73 -9.68
N SER A 673 -73.43 42.76 -10.49
CA SER A 673 -73.56 42.78 -11.95
C SER A 673 -72.65 43.69 -12.78
N GLY A 674 -71.95 43.09 -13.75
CA GLY A 674 -71.54 43.80 -14.96
C GLY A 674 -70.44 43.07 -15.74
N GLY A 675 -70.83 42.24 -16.72
CA GLY A 675 -69.90 41.72 -17.71
C GLY A 675 -69.41 42.81 -18.68
N ARG A 676 -68.21 42.62 -19.22
CA ARG A 676 -67.87 42.97 -20.62
C ARG A 676 -66.47 42.50 -20.99
N ASP A 677 -66.42 41.92 -22.18
CA ASP A 677 -65.25 41.74 -23.04
C ASP A 677 -64.37 42.99 -23.14
N ARG A 678 -63.05 42.80 -23.29
CA ARG A 678 -62.30 43.07 -24.54
C ARG A 678 -60.77 43.06 -24.35
N ARG A 679 -60.15 42.23 -25.20
CA ARG A 679 -59.03 42.51 -26.14
C ARG A 679 -57.82 43.36 -25.72
N GLY A 680 -56.66 42.80 -26.10
CA GLY A 680 -55.45 43.52 -26.52
C GLY A 680 -54.36 43.45 -25.46
N GLY A 681 -53.15 42.97 -25.70
CA GLY A 681 -52.39 42.82 -26.93
C GLY A 681 -50.95 43.24 -26.62
N HIS A 682 -49.99 42.53 -27.23
CA HIS A 682 -48.55 42.81 -27.31
C HIS A 682 -47.58 42.32 -26.20
N ASP A 683 -46.97 41.16 -26.46
CA ASP A 683 -45.66 41.00 -27.14
C ASP A 683 -44.41 41.62 -26.46
N ARG A 684 -43.48 40.77 -25.98
CA ARG A 684 -42.13 40.56 -26.57
C ARG A 684 -41.18 39.75 -25.66
N ARG A 685 -40.58 38.71 -26.29
CA ARG A 685 -39.16 38.23 -26.26
C ARG A 685 -38.50 37.95 -24.89
N SER A 686 -37.80 36.83 -24.65
CA SER A 686 -36.70 36.25 -25.45
C SER A 686 -36.24 34.88 -24.89
N LYS A 687 -35.55 34.13 -25.76
CA LYS A 687 -35.17 32.70 -25.73
C LYS A 687 -34.22 32.25 -24.59
N PRO A 688 -34.16 30.92 -24.30
CA PRO A 688 -33.04 30.28 -23.62
C PRO A 688 -31.93 29.84 -24.62
N ARG A 689 -30.67 29.90 -24.17
CA ARG A 689 -29.51 29.32 -24.87
C ARG A 689 -29.28 27.89 -24.39
N ARG A 690 -28.99 26.99 -25.34
CA ARG A 690 -28.19 25.79 -25.13
C ARG A 690 -26.72 26.17 -25.20
#